data_AF-A0A6I0E4Q4-F1
#
_entry.id   AF-A0A6I0E4Q4-F1
#
_cell.length_a   1.000
_cell.length_b   1.000
_cell.length_c   1.000
_cell.angle_alpha   90.00
_cell.angle_beta   90.00
_cell.angle_gamma   90.00
#
_symmetry.space_group_name_H-M   'P 1'
#
loop_
_entity.id
_entity.type
_entity.pdbx_description
1 polymer ?
#
loop_
_entity_poly.entity_id
_entity_poly.type
_entity_poly.pdbx_seq_one_letter_code
_entity_poly.pdbx_strand_id
1 'polypeptide(L)'
;MKIMNSFFCQHFSIGSTKHRSKNEHNSLLYKSLFILSIIIVIPLIGKTQTQLIDNFESNANWNFIKSDGVNVNLTVDKGIQGKSLRFDYDFTKGTGYGGIQKFISIDLPENYEFSFYIKGLSPSNNFEIKFIDSTGNNVWWQNNQNYAFPTNWKKIRIKQRHISFAWGPTSNQKLQRISRIEFTIASFVGGKGTIWLDSLEFRPLPAETNIYPTPSATASSFTKKKTPNLTLDNSYDTYWLSKGDKNEEITIDFKTLREFGGLEISWVKGFIPKSFDILLSENGKDWEKSYSVKNNKSNKSFIRLPEAECQFVKIQLVGKVGISDIKFLDINSSNTKNNFISYISEKSANGDYPRYFSKGASYWTITGLNNDTKEALINEDGMVEVEKATFSIEPMVKLNDTLFNWSNVNASQTLEGIDNLNQASVIPKVNWQFSNVEFTTAITAIGEANKNSVLLVRYSFKNQSAKPKNIELYLLIRPYQVNPYYQFLNTIGGVGKINEIKEIDTKTIGVDDKIIFSPQNHTSFTASTFDEGNIVDFIRNNSLTNNKQAFDPAGLANGAIRYSLQLNPNDEKQILLAIPFHNHTSTFSDNEIKEMETGFNTSANFWKNEINHVKFNLPESANRIVKTYRANLAYILINRDKTGIQPGSRSYDRSWIRDGALTSSALLKSGIVKEVKEFIDWYSLYLFEDGKVPCVVDFRGPDPVPENDSHGEYIYLIREYFNFTKDTAFLRDKNRQILKVVDYIESLIAQRSTDYYKNGNDSIRSLYGLVPESISHEGYSAKPMHSYWDNFFTIKGLKDAAEIQRILGEKENFEHINNLRETFSQNLYNSIRLAMRNHNISYIPGCAELGDFDATSTTISLTPCNEFANLPKPEIYNTFDKYYEFFKNRRDGKLEWENYTPYENRIIGSFIMLNEPEKAHELIDYFLNNQRPHGWYHWAEVVWNNYRTPKFIGDMPHTWVGSDFINAIRTMFVYEDEEDKSLVLGAALYPDWINSENGMSVENLPTYYGEVSYSIQKNDNRYTLAIYGNLQLPENGIKIKNFNGNKLPSMVKINGESIESFTNSEIQVKSIPAKVVITY
;
A
#
# COMPACT_ATOMS: atom_id res chain seq x y z
N MET A 1 -14.42 -14.28 -5.46
CA MET A 1 -15.90 -14.24 -5.54
C MET A 1 -16.35 -15.16 -6.67
N LYS A 2 -17.27 -16.10 -6.40
CA LYS A 2 -17.60 -17.26 -7.25
C LYS A 2 -18.22 -16.89 -8.61
N ILE A 3 -17.73 -17.58 -9.63
CA ILE A 3 -18.15 -17.67 -11.04
C ILE A 3 -19.44 -18.50 -11.17
N MET A 4 -20.35 -18.14 -12.09
CA MET A 4 -20.94 -19.11 -13.04
C MET A 4 -21.64 -18.46 -14.24
N ASN A 5 -21.51 -19.18 -15.35
CA ASN A 5 -21.58 -18.79 -16.76
C ASN A 5 -22.98 -18.90 -17.39
N SER A 6 -23.08 -18.22 -18.53
CA SER A 6 -24.02 -18.35 -19.64
C SER A 6 -24.23 -19.77 -20.19
N PHE A 7 -25.44 -20.07 -20.70
CA PHE A 7 -25.78 -20.42 -22.10
C PHE A 7 -27.11 -21.21 -22.18
N PHE A 8 -28.06 -20.78 -23.04
CA PHE A 8 -28.58 -21.58 -24.17
C PHE A 8 -29.51 -20.76 -25.07
N CYS A 9 -29.34 -20.95 -26.38
CA CYS A 9 -30.14 -20.43 -27.49
C CYS A 9 -31.14 -21.52 -27.93
N GLN A 10 -32.40 -21.19 -28.23
CA GLN A 10 -33.19 -21.89 -29.27
C GLN A 10 -34.46 -21.12 -29.67
N HIS A 11 -34.70 -21.14 -30.99
CA HIS A 11 -35.79 -20.52 -31.73
C HIS A 11 -37.18 -21.04 -31.36
N PHE A 12 -38.21 -20.19 -31.48
CA PHE A 12 -39.45 -20.52 -32.22
C PHE A 12 -40.02 -19.26 -32.88
N SER A 13 -40.36 -19.40 -34.16
CA SER A 13 -41.03 -18.44 -35.03
C SER A 13 -42.43 -18.98 -35.38
N ILE A 14 -43.27 -18.09 -35.96
CA ILE A 14 -44.57 -18.31 -36.64
C ILE A 14 -45.77 -18.18 -35.67
N GLY A 15 -46.81 -17.38 -35.94
CA GLY A 15 -47.19 -16.70 -37.17
C GLY A 15 -48.39 -15.75 -37.01
N SER A 16 -48.68 -15.09 -38.13
CA SER A 16 -49.62 -13.99 -38.39
C SER A 16 -51.11 -14.34 -38.33
N THR A 17 -51.98 -13.31 -38.15
CA THR A 17 -53.13 -12.92 -39.02
C THR A 17 -53.96 -11.83 -38.29
N LYS A 18 -54.07 -10.56 -38.74
CA LYS A 18 -54.93 -9.92 -39.77
C LYS A 18 -56.46 -10.14 -39.66
N HIS A 19 -57.19 -9.10 -39.21
CA HIS A 19 -58.30 -8.39 -39.92
C HIS A 19 -58.97 -7.33 -39.00
N ARG A 20 -59.06 -6.03 -39.38
CA ARG A 20 -60.21 -5.28 -39.99
C ARG A 20 -61.55 -5.45 -39.25
N SER A 21 -62.41 -4.44 -39.03
CA SER A 21 -62.45 -3.02 -39.39
C SER A 21 -63.74 -2.39 -38.80
N LYS A 22 -63.70 -1.07 -38.52
CA LYS A 22 -64.70 -0.02 -38.88
C LYS A 22 -66.20 -0.19 -38.55
N ASN A 23 -66.81 0.78 -37.85
CA ASN A 23 -67.44 2.01 -38.41
C ASN A 23 -68.24 2.76 -37.29
N GLU A 24 -68.00 4.05 -37.06
CA GLU A 24 -68.71 5.26 -37.58
C GLU A 24 -70.03 5.60 -36.83
N HIS A 25 -70.08 6.75 -36.12
CA HIS A 25 -70.64 8.02 -36.64
C HIS A 25 -70.75 9.14 -35.58
N ASN A 26 -70.35 10.35 -36.03
CA ASN A 26 -70.93 11.69 -35.86
C ASN A 26 -71.35 12.16 -34.45
N SER A 27 -70.65 13.10 -33.81
CA SER A 27 -70.52 14.55 -34.10
C SER A 27 -71.50 15.42 -33.31
N LEU A 28 -70.89 16.37 -32.57
CA LEU A 28 -71.41 17.69 -32.22
C LEU A 28 -72.51 17.77 -31.15
N LEU A 29 -72.09 18.10 -29.93
CA LEU A 29 -72.68 19.24 -29.21
C LEU A 29 -71.70 19.80 -28.17
N TYR A 30 -70.96 20.81 -28.64
CA TYR A 30 -70.30 21.83 -27.84
C TYR A 30 -71.34 22.53 -26.95
N LYS A 31 -71.13 22.48 -25.62
CA LYS A 31 -71.40 23.54 -24.61
C LYS A 31 -71.56 22.89 -23.24
N SER A 32 -70.44 22.72 -22.54
CA SER A 32 -70.34 22.64 -21.07
C SER A 32 -68.88 22.53 -20.56
N LEU A 33 -67.88 22.75 -21.42
CA LEU A 33 -66.47 22.90 -21.04
C LEU A 33 -66.17 24.38 -20.80
N PHE A 34 -66.57 24.92 -19.64
CA PHE A 34 -65.98 26.18 -19.16
C PHE A 34 -65.92 26.35 -17.64
N ILE A 35 -66.37 25.38 -16.85
CA ILE A 35 -66.26 25.45 -15.38
C ILE A 35 -65.94 24.05 -14.84
N LEU A 36 -64.75 23.52 -15.16
CA LEU A 36 -64.11 22.44 -14.38
C LEU A 36 -62.60 22.26 -14.71
N SER A 37 -61.90 23.32 -15.11
CA SER A 37 -60.46 23.29 -15.41
C SER A 37 -59.63 24.22 -14.51
N ILE A 38 -60.20 24.66 -13.38
CA ILE A 38 -59.48 25.37 -12.31
C ILE A 38 -59.67 24.58 -11.00
N ILE A 39 -59.24 23.32 -11.01
CA ILE A 39 -58.64 22.71 -9.81
C ILE A 39 -57.23 22.33 -10.25
N ILE A 40 -56.39 23.32 -9.99
CA ILE A 40 -54.94 23.37 -9.97
C ILE A 40 -54.32 21.97 -9.94
N VAL A 41 -53.67 21.61 -11.05
CA VAL A 41 -52.47 20.78 -11.05
C VAL A 41 -51.51 21.45 -10.07
N ILE A 42 -51.52 20.98 -8.83
CA ILE A 42 -50.42 21.23 -7.91
C ILE A 42 -49.29 20.39 -8.50
N PRO A 43 -48.20 20.99 -9.04
CA PRO A 43 -47.00 20.19 -9.20
C PRO A 43 -46.69 19.68 -7.79
N LEU A 44 -46.54 18.36 -7.63
CA LEU A 44 -45.83 17.82 -6.48
C LEU A 44 -44.38 18.34 -6.55
N ILE A 45 -44.20 19.62 -6.19
CA ILE A 45 -43.01 20.09 -5.54
C ILE A 45 -43.08 19.36 -4.21
N GLY A 46 -42.50 18.17 -4.15
CA GLY A 46 -42.20 17.53 -2.88
C GLY A 46 -41.52 18.59 -2.04
N LYS A 47 -42.18 19.02 -0.96
CA LYS A 47 -41.63 20.03 -0.07
C LYS A 47 -40.24 19.57 0.32
N THR A 48 -39.22 20.31 -0.12
CA THR A 48 -37.84 20.25 0.35
C THR A 48 -37.80 20.75 1.80
N GLN A 49 -38.53 20.06 2.69
CA GLN A 49 -38.64 20.44 4.09
C GLN A 49 -37.46 19.80 4.81
N THR A 50 -36.55 20.65 5.30
CA THR A 50 -35.47 20.22 6.19
C THR A 50 -36.09 19.66 7.47
N GLN A 51 -35.71 18.43 7.80
CA GLN A 51 -36.07 17.74 9.03
C GLN A 51 -34.93 17.87 10.04
N LEU A 52 -35.23 18.37 11.24
CA LEU A 52 -34.29 18.32 12.37
C LEU A 52 -34.26 16.90 12.94
N ILE A 53 -33.08 16.26 12.95
CA ILE A 53 -32.86 14.93 13.52
C ILE A 53 -32.51 15.04 15.00
N ASP A 54 -31.59 15.94 15.34
CA ASP A 54 -31.16 16.18 16.72
C ASP A 54 -30.64 17.63 16.87
N ASN A 55 -31.07 18.34 17.89
CA ASN A 55 -30.57 19.68 18.22
C ASN A 55 -29.39 19.65 19.21
N PHE A 56 -29.00 18.48 19.71
CA PHE A 56 -27.89 18.28 20.62
C PHE A 56 -28.04 18.99 21.98
N GLU A 57 -29.28 19.22 22.43
CA GLU A 57 -29.58 19.87 23.72
C GLU A 57 -29.41 18.95 24.94
N SER A 58 -29.26 17.63 24.73
CA SER A 58 -29.05 16.63 25.78
C SER A 58 -28.16 15.48 25.29
N ASN A 59 -27.47 14.81 26.21
CA ASN A 59 -26.72 13.58 25.91
C ASN A 59 -27.59 12.31 25.94
N ALA A 60 -28.91 12.45 26.10
CA ALA A 60 -29.83 11.31 26.13
C ALA A 60 -29.87 10.58 24.78
N ASN A 61 -29.94 9.25 24.83
CA ASN A 61 -29.98 8.35 23.67
C ASN A 61 -28.72 8.33 22.80
N TRP A 62 -27.60 8.85 23.32
CA TRP A 62 -26.27 8.69 22.72
C TRP A 62 -25.47 7.65 23.50
N ASN A 63 -24.95 6.64 22.80
CA ASN A 63 -24.10 5.59 23.37
C ASN A 63 -22.65 5.80 22.97
N PHE A 64 -21.71 5.45 23.85
CA PHE A 64 -20.29 5.44 23.49
C PHE A 64 -19.92 4.22 22.65
N ILE A 65 -19.02 4.45 21.71
CA ILE A 65 -18.31 3.42 20.97
C ILE A 65 -16.83 3.75 21.08
N LYS A 66 -16.04 2.84 21.65
CA LYS A 66 -14.61 3.08 21.88
C LYS A 66 -13.81 1.79 21.82
N SER A 67 -12.55 1.90 21.41
CA SER A 67 -11.57 0.82 21.52
C SER A 67 -10.89 0.81 22.90
N ASP A 68 -10.15 -0.26 23.19
CA ASP A 68 -9.25 -0.33 24.34
C ASP A 68 -8.26 0.84 24.31
N GLY A 69 -7.86 1.33 25.48
CA GLY A 69 -6.92 2.47 25.59
C GLY A 69 -7.52 3.84 25.31
N VAL A 70 -8.84 3.97 25.12
CA VAL A 70 -9.51 5.25 24.84
C VAL A 70 -10.47 5.63 25.95
N ASN A 71 -10.33 6.87 26.44
CA ASN A 71 -11.27 7.48 27.37
C ASN A 71 -12.17 8.46 26.60
N VAL A 72 -13.45 8.43 26.90
CA VAL A 72 -14.46 9.27 26.25
C VAL A 72 -15.41 9.83 27.29
N ASN A 73 -15.88 11.05 27.07
CA ASN A 73 -16.86 11.71 27.92
C ASN A 73 -17.82 12.56 27.07
N LEU A 74 -19.07 12.66 27.52
CA LEU A 74 -20.15 13.32 26.78
C LEU A 74 -20.95 14.23 27.70
N THR A 75 -20.88 15.53 27.42
CA THR A 75 -21.55 16.59 28.19
C THR A 75 -22.30 17.54 27.27
N VAL A 76 -23.04 18.50 27.84
CA VAL A 76 -23.70 19.58 27.09
C VAL A 76 -23.03 20.92 27.40
N ASP A 77 -22.91 21.78 26.39
CA ASP A 77 -22.25 23.08 26.47
C ASP A 77 -22.97 24.12 25.58
N LYS A 78 -22.55 25.38 25.56
CA LYS A 78 -23.18 26.46 24.77
C LYS A 78 -23.07 26.22 23.26
N GLY A 79 -24.23 26.14 22.59
CA GLY A 79 -24.37 25.96 21.15
C GLY A 79 -24.40 27.26 20.35
N ILE A 80 -24.75 27.17 19.07
CA ILE A 80 -25.02 28.32 18.19
C ILE A 80 -26.29 29.02 18.62
N GLN A 81 -27.34 28.22 18.88
CA GLN A 81 -28.62 28.64 19.45
C GLN A 81 -28.98 27.61 20.53
N GLY A 82 -28.97 27.99 21.81
CA GLY A 82 -29.20 27.04 22.91
C GLY A 82 -27.92 26.31 23.34
N LYS A 83 -27.99 24.98 23.46
CA LYS A 83 -26.87 24.10 23.84
C LYS A 83 -26.36 23.30 22.64
N SER A 84 -25.29 22.56 22.88
CA SER A 84 -24.63 21.66 21.93
C SER A 84 -24.07 20.47 22.69
N LEU A 85 -23.79 19.39 21.97
CA LEU A 85 -23.20 18.19 22.53
C LEU A 85 -21.69 18.32 22.48
N ARG A 86 -21.03 18.23 23.63
CA ARG A 86 -19.59 18.27 23.79
C ARG A 86 -19.07 16.84 23.99
N PHE A 87 -18.24 16.39 23.05
CA PHE A 87 -17.56 15.10 23.10
C PHE A 87 -16.07 15.32 23.38
N ASP A 88 -15.61 14.83 24.53
CA ASP A 88 -14.20 14.81 24.90
C ASP A 88 -13.65 13.40 24.68
N TYR A 89 -12.44 13.29 24.14
CA TYR A 89 -11.75 12.02 23.94
C TYR A 89 -10.28 12.12 24.33
N ASP A 90 -9.70 11.00 24.74
CA ASP A 90 -8.28 10.86 25.09
C ASP A 90 -7.75 9.47 24.70
N PHE A 91 -6.85 9.43 23.71
CA PHE A 91 -6.14 8.23 23.29
C PHE A 91 -4.98 7.95 24.27
N THR A 92 -5.26 7.26 25.37
CA THR A 92 -4.28 7.06 26.46
C THR A 92 -3.13 6.13 26.11
N LYS A 93 -3.30 5.29 25.08
CA LYS A 93 -2.24 4.48 24.46
C LYS A 93 -1.87 4.98 23.05
N GLY A 94 -2.44 6.11 22.63
CA GLY A 94 -2.11 6.87 21.42
C GLY A 94 -2.83 6.45 20.11
N THR A 95 -3.19 5.18 19.93
CA THR A 95 -4.05 4.66 18.84
C THR A 95 -5.50 4.44 19.31
N GLY A 96 -6.38 4.09 18.36
CA GLY A 96 -7.75 3.67 18.63
C GLY A 96 -8.81 4.63 18.09
N TYR A 97 -10.06 4.41 18.48
CA TYR A 97 -11.20 5.25 18.13
C TYR A 97 -12.11 5.50 19.32
N GLY A 98 -12.75 6.66 19.33
CA GLY A 98 -13.79 7.03 20.27
C GLY A 98 -14.89 7.79 19.54
N GLY A 99 -16.14 7.46 19.83
CA GLY A 99 -17.28 8.10 19.19
C GLY A 99 -18.57 7.94 19.97
N ILE A 100 -19.61 8.53 19.39
CA ILE A 100 -20.97 8.49 19.90
C ILE A 100 -21.91 7.96 18.81
N GLN A 101 -22.86 7.12 19.21
CA GLN A 101 -23.85 6.52 18.33
C GLN A 101 -25.26 6.86 18.78
N LYS A 102 -26.14 7.15 17.82
CA LYS A 102 -27.59 7.31 18.04
C LYS A 102 -28.37 6.40 17.11
N PHE A 103 -29.42 5.79 17.64
CA PHE A 103 -30.43 5.11 16.82
C PHE A 103 -31.33 6.14 16.14
N ILE A 104 -31.49 6.01 14.82
CA ILE A 104 -32.36 6.86 14.00
C ILE A 104 -33.18 5.98 13.04
N SER A 105 -34.16 6.56 12.36
CA SER A 105 -34.98 5.82 11.38
C SER A 105 -35.29 6.75 10.22
N ILE A 106 -34.47 6.69 9.17
CA ILE A 106 -34.61 7.55 7.99
C ILE A 106 -34.54 6.69 6.73
N ASP A 107 -35.60 6.77 5.91
CA ASP A 107 -35.58 6.27 4.53
C ASP A 107 -34.98 7.33 3.63
N LEU A 108 -34.01 6.92 2.80
CA LEU A 108 -33.27 7.83 1.96
C LEU A 108 -33.91 7.94 0.57
N PRO A 109 -34.23 9.16 0.10
CA PRO A 109 -34.61 9.38 -1.29
C PRO A 109 -33.40 9.18 -2.23
N GLU A 110 -33.60 9.35 -3.53
CA GLU A 110 -32.52 9.23 -4.52
C GLU A 110 -31.35 10.19 -4.27
N ASN A 111 -31.66 11.44 -3.86
CA ASN A 111 -30.67 12.44 -3.51
C ASN A 111 -31.07 13.17 -2.22
N TYR A 112 -30.09 13.47 -1.38
CA TYR A 112 -30.31 14.04 -0.05
C TYR A 112 -29.05 14.72 0.49
N GLU A 113 -29.24 15.50 1.55
CA GLU A 113 -28.19 16.17 2.32
C GLU A 113 -28.42 15.95 3.81
N PHE A 114 -27.38 15.50 4.51
CA PHE A 114 -27.25 15.69 5.96
C PHE A 114 -26.43 16.94 6.23
N SER A 115 -26.79 17.70 7.24
CA SER A 115 -25.98 18.83 7.67
C SER A 115 -25.96 18.99 9.17
N PHE A 116 -24.85 19.47 9.71
CA PHE A 116 -24.67 19.77 11.13
C PHE A 116 -23.59 20.83 11.29
N TYR A 117 -23.51 21.43 12.47
CA TYR A 117 -22.43 22.33 12.82
C TYR A 117 -21.41 21.64 13.70
N ILE A 118 -20.14 21.96 13.46
CA ILE A 118 -19.02 21.49 14.26
C ILE A 118 -18.08 22.65 14.60
N LYS A 119 -17.54 22.61 15.80
CA LYS A 119 -16.29 23.29 16.19
C LYS A 119 -15.45 22.33 17.02
N GLY A 120 -14.15 22.54 17.11
CA GLY A 120 -13.28 21.66 17.89
C GLY A 120 -11.98 22.30 18.33
N LEU A 121 -11.48 21.82 19.47
CA LEU A 121 -10.11 22.01 19.95
C LEU A 121 -9.49 20.62 19.99
N SER A 122 -8.99 20.20 18.83
CA SER A 122 -8.57 18.82 18.58
C SER A 122 -7.34 18.81 17.68
N PRO A 123 -6.36 17.94 17.91
CA PRO A 123 -5.39 17.55 16.89
C PRO A 123 -6.10 17.10 15.61
N SER A 124 -5.39 17.11 14.48
CA SER A 124 -5.94 16.72 13.17
C SER A 124 -6.06 15.19 13.07
N ASN A 125 -6.99 14.63 13.83
CA ASN A 125 -7.38 13.22 13.80
C ASN A 125 -8.40 12.95 12.69
N ASN A 126 -8.66 11.68 12.39
CA ASN A 126 -9.69 11.32 11.42
C ASN A 126 -11.08 11.65 12.01
N PHE A 127 -11.94 12.24 11.20
CA PHE A 127 -13.33 12.49 11.56
C PHE A 127 -14.25 11.67 10.64
N GLU A 128 -14.88 10.66 11.23
CA GLU A 128 -15.71 9.68 10.55
C GLU A 128 -17.18 9.92 10.90
N ILE A 129 -18.03 10.00 9.88
CA ILE A 129 -19.48 9.97 10.04
C ILE A 129 -19.96 8.65 9.47
N LYS A 130 -20.48 7.76 10.33
CA LYS A 130 -20.93 6.42 9.94
C LYS A 130 -22.44 6.35 9.89
N PHE A 131 -22.94 5.67 8.87
CA PHE A 131 -24.35 5.39 8.64
C PHE A 131 -24.51 3.88 8.58
N ILE A 132 -25.32 3.32 9.47
CA ILE A 132 -25.39 1.87 9.70
C ILE A 132 -26.82 1.40 9.47
N ASP A 133 -26.95 0.26 8.81
CA ASP A 133 -28.24 -0.37 8.54
C ASP A 133 -28.85 -1.01 9.81
N SER A 134 -30.02 -1.63 9.65
CA SER A 134 -30.74 -2.30 10.73
C SER A 134 -30.00 -3.54 11.27
N THR A 135 -29.17 -4.19 10.45
CA THR A 135 -28.41 -5.38 10.88
C THR A 135 -27.28 -5.01 11.83
N GLY A 136 -26.71 -3.80 11.69
CA GLY A 136 -25.52 -3.38 12.42
C GLY A 136 -24.20 -3.84 11.81
N ASN A 137 -24.25 -4.68 10.77
CA ASN A 137 -23.05 -5.26 10.14
C ASN A 137 -22.59 -4.47 8.91
N ASN A 138 -23.47 -3.68 8.29
CA ASN A 138 -23.15 -2.92 7.09
C ASN A 138 -22.99 -1.44 7.44
N VAL A 139 -21.83 -0.89 7.12
CA VAL A 139 -21.44 0.48 7.43
C VAL A 139 -21.14 1.23 6.13
N TRP A 140 -21.71 2.42 6.03
CA TRP A 140 -21.36 3.43 5.05
C TRP A 140 -20.79 4.63 5.79
N TRP A 141 -19.91 5.39 5.16
CA TRP A 141 -19.28 6.51 5.82
C TRP A 141 -18.90 7.66 4.90
N GLN A 142 -18.74 8.82 5.51
CA GLN A 142 -17.82 9.84 5.04
C GLN A 142 -16.61 9.80 5.98
N ASN A 143 -15.44 9.48 5.44
CA ASN A 143 -14.19 9.43 6.20
C ASN A 143 -13.31 10.64 5.83
N ASN A 144 -13.17 11.59 6.75
CA ASN A 144 -12.30 12.74 6.58
C ASN A 144 -10.98 12.46 7.31
N GLN A 145 -9.97 11.99 6.58
CA GLN A 145 -8.66 11.71 7.15
C GLN A 145 -7.91 12.99 7.51
N ASN A 146 -7.14 12.97 8.60
CA ASN A 146 -6.32 14.11 9.07
C ASN A 146 -7.13 15.44 9.10
N TYR A 147 -8.32 15.40 9.70
CA TYR A 147 -9.28 16.49 9.61
C TYR A 147 -8.88 17.67 10.49
N ALA A 148 -8.62 18.83 9.87
CA ALA A 148 -8.37 20.07 10.58
C ALA A 148 -9.68 20.63 11.17
N PHE A 149 -9.92 20.34 12.46
CA PHE A 149 -11.12 20.77 13.15
C PHE A 149 -11.24 22.30 13.19
N PRO A 150 -12.38 22.88 12.78
CA PRO A 150 -12.54 24.33 12.76
C PRO A 150 -12.69 24.86 14.20
N THR A 151 -11.96 25.92 14.52
CA THR A 151 -12.03 26.57 15.84
C THR A 151 -13.32 27.37 16.03
N ASN A 152 -13.90 27.85 14.93
CA ASN A 152 -15.22 28.48 14.88
C ASN A 152 -16.27 27.50 14.35
N TRP A 153 -17.54 27.75 14.67
CA TRP A 153 -18.65 26.96 14.14
C TRP A 153 -18.64 26.96 12.62
N LYS A 154 -18.60 25.76 12.03
CA LYS A 154 -18.66 25.53 10.59
C LYS A 154 -19.80 24.56 10.29
N LYS A 155 -20.65 24.90 9.31
CA LYS A 155 -21.67 23.98 8.80
C LYS A 155 -21.00 22.95 7.88
N ILE A 156 -21.20 21.67 8.17
CA ILE A 156 -20.81 20.55 7.32
C ILE A 156 -22.04 20.09 6.55
N ARG A 157 -21.86 19.79 5.25
CA ARG A 157 -22.89 19.24 4.37
C ARG A 157 -22.40 17.92 3.78
N ILE A 158 -23.18 16.87 3.96
CA ILE A 158 -22.90 15.52 3.47
C ILE A 158 -24.00 15.16 2.48
N LYS A 159 -23.67 15.22 1.19
CA LYS A 159 -24.57 14.79 0.10
C LYS A 159 -24.38 13.29 -0.15
N GLN A 160 -25.31 12.67 -0.88
CA GLN A 160 -25.25 11.23 -1.21
C GLN A 160 -23.88 10.82 -1.79
N ARG A 161 -23.31 11.63 -2.70
CA ARG A 161 -21.98 11.41 -3.30
C ARG A 161 -20.79 11.41 -2.32
N HIS A 162 -20.95 11.96 -1.11
CA HIS A 162 -19.89 11.98 -0.09
C HIS A 162 -19.86 10.69 0.74
N ILE A 163 -20.87 9.82 0.57
CA ILE A 163 -21.05 8.60 1.36
C ILE A 163 -20.61 7.40 0.53
N SER A 164 -19.62 6.66 1.03
CA SER A 164 -19.13 5.43 0.43
C SER A 164 -19.44 4.23 1.33
N PHE A 165 -19.58 3.05 0.73
CA PHE A 165 -19.64 1.81 1.49
C PHE A 165 -18.28 1.56 2.16
N ALA A 166 -18.29 1.31 3.47
CA ALA A 166 -17.09 1.09 4.25
C ALA A 166 -16.78 -0.41 4.36
N TRP A 167 -17.68 -1.17 4.99
CA TRP A 167 -17.58 -2.62 5.13
C TRP A 167 -18.94 -3.26 5.45
N GLY A 168 -18.99 -4.58 5.32
CA GLY A 168 -20.13 -5.41 5.69
C GLY A 168 -20.39 -6.55 4.70
N PRO A 169 -21.19 -7.56 5.09
CA PRO A 169 -21.44 -8.73 4.26
C PRO A 169 -22.47 -8.50 3.12
N THR A 170 -23.07 -7.31 3.00
CA THR A 170 -24.07 -7.05 1.95
C THR A 170 -23.49 -7.05 0.54
N SER A 171 -24.19 -7.68 -0.39
CA SER A 171 -23.90 -7.56 -1.83
C SER A 171 -24.45 -6.28 -2.44
N ASN A 172 -25.53 -5.71 -1.86
CA ASN A 172 -26.10 -4.44 -2.29
C ASN A 172 -25.54 -3.30 -1.43
N GLN A 173 -24.62 -2.54 -2.01
CA GLN A 173 -23.95 -1.42 -1.36
C GLN A 173 -24.73 -0.09 -1.48
N LYS A 174 -25.96 -0.10 -2.02
CA LYS A 174 -26.80 1.10 -2.04
C LYS A 174 -27.43 1.33 -0.67
N LEU A 175 -27.08 2.44 -0.03
CA LEU A 175 -27.68 2.86 1.23
C LEU A 175 -29.12 3.35 0.98
N GLN A 176 -30.11 2.59 1.45
CA GLN A 176 -31.54 2.93 1.27
C GLN A 176 -32.20 3.42 2.56
N ARG A 177 -31.71 2.94 3.71
CA ARG A 177 -32.27 3.27 5.01
C ARG A 177 -31.15 3.29 6.05
N ILE A 178 -31.22 4.24 6.96
CA ILE A 178 -30.27 4.39 8.06
C ILE A 178 -30.98 4.08 9.37
N SER A 179 -30.39 3.19 10.17
CA SER A 179 -30.88 2.82 11.50
C SER A 179 -30.00 3.34 12.63
N ARG A 180 -28.73 3.66 12.35
CA ARG A 180 -27.81 4.29 13.31
C ARG A 180 -26.92 5.30 12.62
N ILE A 181 -26.60 6.38 13.32
CA ILE A 181 -25.58 7.35 12.92
C ILE A 181 -24.51 7.44 14.00
N GLU A 182 -23.24 7.51 13.59
CA GLU A 182 -22.10 7.69 14.49
C GLU A 182 -21.27 8.88 14.10
N PHE A 183 -20.79 9.60 15.12
CA PHE A 183 -19.70 10.55 15.01
C PHE A 183 -18.48 9.97 15.72
N THR A 184 -17.46 9.62 14.96
CA THR A 184 -16.27 8.93 15.47
C THR A 184 -15.02 9.74 15.19
N ILE A 185 -14.14 9.80 16.19
CA ILE A 185 -12.78 10.30 16.08
C ILE A 185 -11.86 9.09 16.14
N ALA A 186 -11.08 8.89 15.08
CA ALA A 186 -10.06 7.84 15.03
C ALA A 186 -8.66 8.45 14.98
N SER A 187 -7.72 7.84 15.70
CA SER A 187 -6.37 8.38 15.85
C SER A 187 -5.63 8.46 14.52
N PHE A 188 -5.19 9.67 14.17
CA PHE A 188 -4.23 9.94 13.09
C PHE A 188 -2.97 10.56 13.70
N VAL A 189 -3.12 11.67 14.43
CA VAL A 189 -2.06 12.27 15.26
C VAL A 189 -2.06 11.67 16.67
N GLY A 190 -3.22 11.20 17.15
CA GLY A 190 -3.43 10.72 18.51
C GLY A 190 -3.74 11.87 19.48
N GLY A 191 -3.41 11.65 20.76
CA GLY A 191 -3.60 12.61 21.85
C GLY A 191 -5.05 12.76 22.32
N LYS A 192 -5.38 13.93 22.87
CA LYS A 192 -6.70 14.26 23.41
C LYS A 192 -7.30 15.48 22.73
N GLY A 193 -8.62 15.55 22.70
CA GLY A 193 -9.32 16.66 22.07
C GLY A 193 -10.79 16.75 22.49
N THR A 194 -11.40 17.87 22.10
CA THR A 194 -12.82 18.14 22.33
C THR A 194 -13.46 18.63 21.04
N ILE A 195 -14.62 18.09 20.71
CA ILE A 195 -15.48 18.60 19.63
C ILE A 195 -16.87 18.95 20.16
N TRP A 196 -17.52 19.91 19.51
CA TRP A 196 -18.91 20.26 19.76
C TRP A 196 -19.73 20.04 18.50
N LEU A 197 -20.89 19.41 18.65
CA LEU A 197 -21.84 19.14 17.58
C LEU A 197 -23.16 19.85 17.88
N ASP A 198 -23.76 20.44 16.85
CA ASP A 198 -25.01 21.19 16.95
C ASP A 198 -25.85 21.01 15.67
N SER A 199 -27.18 21.01 15.83
CA SER A 199 -28.21 21.01 14.78
C SER A 199 -27.98 20.01 13.64
N LEU A 200 -28.14 18.70 13.93
CA LEU A 200 -28.16 17.66 12.90
C LEU A 200 -29.49 17.68 12.15
N GLU A 201 -29.41 17.95 10.86
CA GLU A 201 -30.52 18.12 9.93
C GLU A 201 -30.42 17.14 8.76
N PHE A 202 -31.56 16.77 8.20
CA PHE A 202 -31.68 16.01 6.96
C PHE A 202 -32.64 16.70 6.00
N ARG A 203 -32.28 16.70 4.72
CA ARG A 203 -33.06 17.33 3.65
C ARG A 203 -33.06 16.45 2.40
N PRO A 204 -34.24 16.10 1.85
CA PRO A 204 -34.34 15.58 0.49
C PRO A 204 -33.88 16.63 -0.52
N LEU A 205 -33.06 16.22 -1.50
CA LEU A 205 -32.65 17.04 -2.64
C LEU A 205 -33.37 16.57 -3.91
N PRO A 206 -33.54 17.44 -4.92
CA PRO A 206 -33.93 17.00 -6.26
C PRO A 206 -32.97 15.93 -6.79
N ALA A 207 -33.47 15.02 -7.62
CA ALA A 207 -32.63 14.04 -8.31
C ALA A 207 -31.49 14.74 -9.06
N GLU A 208 -30.30 14.15 -9.05
CA GLU A 208 -29.16 14.70 -9.78
C GLU A 208 -29.47 14.74 -11.29
N THR A 209 -29.10 15.86 -11.95
CA THR A 209 -29.25 16.01 -13.40
C THR A 209 -27.89 16.21 -14.04
N ASN A 210 -27.65 15.50 -15.14
CA ASN A 210 -26.52 15.72 -16.04
C ASN A 210 -26.90 16.60 -17.24
N ILE A 211 -28.17 17.04 -17.31
CA ILE A 211 -28.69 17.89 -18.37
C ILE A 211 -28.91 19.27 -17.78
N TYR A 212 -28.04 20.20 -18.17
CA TYR A 212 -28.13 21.60 -17.79
C TYR A 212 -28.59 22.45 -18.98
N PRO A 213 -29.33 23.55 -18.74
CA PRO A 213 -29.56 24.56 -19.77
C PRO A 213 -28.24 25.05 -20.38
N THR A 214 -28.26 25.39 -21.67
CA THR A 214 -27.08 25.98 -22.32
C THR A 214 -26.74 27.32 -21.64
N PRO A 215 -25.51 27.49 -21.15
CA PRO A 215 -25.10 28.74 -20.52
C PRO A 215 -25.05 29.87 -21.55
N SER A 216 -25.19 31.11 -21.07
CA SER A 216 -24.97 32.31 -21.88
C SER A 216 -23.90 33.20 -21.26
N ALA A 217 -23.09 33.85 -22.08
CA ALA A 217 -22.06 34.77 -21.63
C ALA A 217 -22.39 36.23 -22.01
N THR A 218 -22.12 37.14 -21.08
CA THR A 218 -22.12 38.60 -21.28
C THR A 218 -20.75 39.14 -20.91
N ALA A 219 -20.33 40.27 -21.49
CA ALA A 219 -19.04 40.87 -21.17
C ALA A 219 -19.14 42.39 -21.15
N SER A 220 -18.27 43.02 -20.37
CA SER A 220 -18.13 44.48 -20.26
C SER A 220 -17.88 45.16 -21.61
N SER A 221 -17.11 44.53 -22.50
CA SER A 221 -16.88 45.00 -23.86
C SER A 221 -16.58 43.84 -24.83
N PHE A 222 -16.71 44.08 -26.14
CA PHE A 222 -16.27 43.12 -27.16
C PHE A 222 -16.02 43.78 -28.53
N THR A 223 -15.03 43.28 -29.27
CA THR A 223 -14.72 43.70 -30.65
C THR A 223 -15.80 43.20 -31.62
N LYS A 224 -16.08 43.95 -32.70
CA LYS A 224 -17.15 43.62 -33.67
C LYS A 224 -17.02 42.16 -34.16
N LYS A 225 -18.10 41.37 -34.10
CA LYS A 225 -18.18 39.93 -34.41
C LYS A 225 -17.40 38.98 -33.48
N LYS A 226 -16.82 39.47 -32.39
CA LYS A 226 -16.09 38.67 -31.38
C LYS A 226 -16.84 38.68 -30.05
N THR A 227 -18.10 38.23 -30.07
CA THR A 227 -19.06 38.31 -28.95
C THR A 227 -18.73 37.32 -27.83
N PRO A 228 -19.12 37.59 -26.56
CA PRO A 228 -18.81 36.72 -25.42
C PRO A 228 -19.35 35.29 -25.53
N ASN A 229 -20.51 35.06 -26.17
CA ASN A 229 -21.04 33.70 -26.35
C ASN A 229 -20.14 32.77 -27.18
N LEU A 230 -19.17 33.32 -27.93
CA LEU A 230 -18.20 32.50 -28.66
C LEU A 230 -17.23 31.76 -27.73
N THR A 231 -17.14 32.11 -26.45
CA THR A 231 -16.33 31.36 -25.49
C THR A 231 -17.00 30.06 -25.02
N LEU A 232 -18.23 29.79 -25.46
CA LEU A 232 -19.06 28.67 -25.00
C LEU A 232 -19.53 27.78 -26.17
N ASP A 233 -18.96 27.97 -27.37
CA ASP A 233 -19.36 27.24 -28.59
C ASP A 233 -18.52 25.96 -28.83
N ASN A 234 -17.60 25.64 -27.92
CA ASN A 234 -16.66 24.51 -27.98
C ASN A 234 -15.73 24.53 -29.21
N SER A 235 -15.38 25.71 -29.72
CA SER A 235 -14.48 25.87 -30.86
C SER A 235 -13.27 26.74 -30.52
N TYR A 236 -12.08 26.31 -30.93
CA TYR A 236 -10.84 27.09 -30.77
C TYR A 236 -10.63 28.12 -31.89
N ASP A 237 -11.43 28.06 -32.96
CA ASP A 237 -11.33 28.94 -34.14
C ASP A 237 -12.12 30.25 -33.97
N THR A 238 -13.09 30.23 -33.06
CA THR A 238 -13.92 31.35 -32.63
C THR A 238 -13.42 31.88 -31.29
N TYR A 239 -13.67 33.15 -31.00
CA TYR A 239 -13.20 33.76 -29.76
C TYR A 239 -13.92 35.06 -29.43
N TRP A 240 -14.02 35.35 -28.14
CA TRP A 240 -14.28 36.68 -27.61
C TRP A 240 -12.98 37.48 -27.54
N LEU A 241 -13.06 38.79 -27.84
CA LEU A 241 -11.94 39.72 -27.72
C LEU A 241 -12.45 41.04 -27.13
N SER A 242 -11.88 41.47 -26.01
CA SER A 242 -12.21 42.74 -25.38
C SER A 242 -11.87 43.94 -26.27
N LYS A 243 -12.59 45.06 -26.09
CA LYS A 243 -12.24 46.35 -26.70
C LYS A 243 -11.25 47.14 -25.86
N GLY A 244 -11.47 47.17 -24.54
CA GLY A 244 -10.65 47.91 -23.59
C GLY A 244 -9.50 47.09 -23.02
N ASP A 245 -8.71 47.76 -22.19
CA ASP A 245 -7.52 47.25 -21.52
C ASP A 245 -7.59 47.37 -19.98
N LYS A 246 -8.70 47.87 -19.43
CA LYS A 246 -8.91 48.08 -17.99
C LYS A 246 -10.29 47.58 -17.56
N ASN A 247 -10.32 46.80 -16.48
CA ASN A 247 -11.53 46.30 -15.82
C ASN A 247 -12.47 45.51 -16.74
N GLU A 248 -11.89 44.65 -17.60
CA GLU A 248 -12.68 43.79 -18.47
C GLU A 248 -13.25 42.63 -17.64
N GLU A 249 -14.52 42.31 -17.83
CA GLU A 249 -15.16 41.13 -17.23
C GLU A 249 -16.00 40.36 -18.25
N ILE A 250 -16.09 39.05 -18.04
CA ILE A 250 -17.04 38.14 -18.69
C ILE A 250 -17.83 37.41 -17.60
N THR A 251 -19.16 37.40 -17.73
CA THR A 251 -20.09 36.73 -16.82
C THR A 251 -20.85 35.66 -17.57
N ILE A 252 -20.74 34.42 -17.09
CA ILE A 252 -21.49 33.25 -17.53
C ILE A 252 -22.71 33.08 -16.61
N ASP A 253 -23.88 32.89 -17.21
CA ASP A 253 -25.14 32.55 -16.55
C ASP A 253 -25.56 31.13 -16.97
N PHE A 254 -25.55 30.20 -16.01
CA PHE A 254 -25.97 28.81 -16.20
C PHE A 254 -27.50 28.65 -16.31
N LYS A 255 -28.28 29.72 -16.11
CA LYS A 255 -29.75 29.75 -16.09
C LYS A 255 -30.42 29.00 -14.94
N THR A 256 -29.64 28.21 -14.21
CA THR A 256 -30.06 27.45 -13.04
C THR A 256 -28.86 27.26 -12.13
N LEU A 257 -29.11 26.87 -10.88
CA LEU A 257 -28.05 26.48 -9.96
C LEU A 257 -27.36 25.22 -10.51
N ARG A 258 -26.04 25.29 -10.69
CA ARG A 258 -25.25 24.23 -11.30
C ARG A 258 -24.03 23.93 -10.46
N GLU A 259 -23.81 22.66 -10.18
CA GLU A 259 -22.54 22.16 -9.64
C GLU A 259 -21.54 21.93 -10.78
N PHE A 260 -20.27 22.27 -10.53
CA PHE A 260 -19.16 22.04 -11.45
C PHE A 260 -17.84 21.97 -10.68
N GLY A 261 -16.85 21.26 -11.21
CA GLY A 261 -15.58 21.02 -10.55
C GLY A 261 -14.51 22.08 -10.80
N GLY A 262 -14.70 23.00 -11.75
CA GLY A 262 -13.65 23.93 -12.16
C GLY A 262 -13.81 24.47 -13.56
N LEU A 263 -12.78 25.20 -14.02
CA LEU A 263 -12.74 25.82 -15.34
C LEU A 263 -11.46 25.43 -16.10
N GLU A 264 -11.60 25.14 -17.39
CA GLU A 264 -10.49 25.16 -18.36
C GLU A 264 -10.72 26.35 -19.29
N ILE A 265 -9.79 27.31 -19.26
CA ILE A 265 -9.88 28.56 -20.04
C ILE A 265 -8.78 28.54 -21.10
N SER A 266 -9.17 28.63 -22.37
CA SER A 266 -8.24 28.69 -23.50
C SER A 266 -8.13 30.12 -24.01
N TRP A 267 -6.93 30.71 -23.90
CA TRP A 267 -6.64 32.10 -24.24
C TRP A 267 -6.20 32.24 -25.71
N VAL A 268 -6.57 33.37 -26.33
CA VAL A 268 -6.09 33.71 -27.67
C VAL A 268 -4.62 34.14 -27.61
N LYS A 269 -3.78 33.56 -28.47
CA LYS A 269 -2.35 33.92 -28.56
C LYS A 269 -2.17 35.43 -28.74
N GLY A 270 -1.37 36.04 -27.86
CA GLY A 270 -1.10 37.48 -27.85
C GLY A 270 -2.11 38.34 -27.06
N PHE A 271 -3.21 37.76 -26.57
CA PHE A 271 -4.22 38.43 -25.73
C PHE A 271 -4.46 37.67 -24.42
N ILE A 272 -3.37 37.17 -23.82
CA ILE A 272 -3.39 36.40 -22.56
C ILE A 272 -3.38 37.41 -21.39
N PRO A 273 -4.33 37.32 -20.43
CA PRO A 273 -4.28 38.17 -19.24
C PRO A 273 -3.08 37.81 -18.39
N LYS A 274 -2.43 38.83 -17.78
CA LYS A 274 -1.37 38.60 -16.79
C LYS A 274 -1.92 38.03 -15.48
N SER A 275 -3.12 38.43 -15.10
CA SER A 275 -3.80 38.03 -13.86
C SER A 275 -5.31 38.12 -14.04
N PHE A 276 -6.07 37.34 -13.28
CA PHE A 276 -7.54 37.38 -13.28
C PHE A 276 -8.14 36.77 -12.01
N ASP A 277 -9.34 37.19 -11.66
CA ASP A 277 -10.12 36.68 -10.53
C ASP A 277 -11.37 35.94 -11.02
N ILE A 278 -11.80 34.92 -10.28
CA ILE A 278 -13.04 34.18 -10.51
C ILE A 278 -13.97 34.40 -9.33
N LEU A 279 -15.18 34.85 -9.64
CA LEU A 279 -16.23 35.11 -8.68
C LEU A 279 -17.46 34.27 -9.00
N LEU A 280 -18.11 33.74 -7.96
CA LEU A 280 -19.32 32.93 -8.04
C LEU A 280 -20.49 33.68 -7.41
N SER A 281 -21.70 33.46 -7.94
CA SER A 281 -22.94 34.03 -7.40
C SER A 281 -24.14 33.15 -7.66
N GLU A 282 -25.04 33.03 -6.69
CA GLU A 282 -26.33 32.36 -6.84
C GLU A 282 -27.39 33.26 -7.49
N ASN A 283 -27.23 34.59 -7.40
CA ASN A 283 -28.28 35.55 -7.75
C ASN A 283 -27.83 36.68 -8.70
N GLY A 284 -26.54 36.69 -9.07
CA GLY A 284 -25.92 37.68 -9.95
C GLY A 284 -25.66 39.05 -9.29
N LYS A 285 -25.99 39.20 -8.01
CA LYS A 285 -25.84 40.44 -7.22
C LYS A 285 -24.77 40.30 -6.15
N ASP A 286 -24.83 39.21 -5.38
CA ASP A 286 -23.90 38.91 -4.30
C ASP A 286 -22.80 38.01 -4.86
N TRP A 287 -21.57 38.53 -4.92
CA TRP A 287 -20.43 37.85 -5.53
C TRP A 287 -19.42 37.44 -4.47
N GLU A 288 -19.08 36.16 -4.47
CA GLU A 288 -17.98 35.61 -3.68
C GLU A 288 -16.76 35.42 -4.59
N LYS A 289 -15.59 35.92 -4.19
CA LYS A 289 -14.35 35.64 -4.90
C LYS A 289 -13.83 34.26 -4.50
N SER A 290 -13.86 33.31 -5.43
CA SER A 290 -13.54 31.91 -5.19
C SER A 290 -12.13 31.51 -5.64
N TYR A 291 -11.52 32.23 -6.59
CA TYR A 291 -10.15 31.95 -7.04
C TYR A 291 -9.46 33.20 -7.61
N SER A 292 -8.13 33.24 -7.54
CA SER A 292 -7.31 34.34 -8.07
C SER A 292 -6.05 33.79 -8.74
N VAL A 293 -5.86 34.09 -10.03
CA VAL A 293 -4.61 33.84 -10.76
C VAL A 293 -3.78 35.12 -10.78
N LYS A 294 -2.62 35.09 -10.12
CA LYS A 294 -1.75 36.27 -9.99
C LYS A 294 -0.79 36.47 -11.16
N ASN A 295 -0.34 35.38 -11.78
CA ASN A 295 0.61 35.41 -12.88
C ASN A 295 0.28 34.27 -13.85
N ASN A 296 -0.18 34.60 -15.05
CA ASN A 296 -0.48 33.63 -16.10
C ASN A 296 0.47 33.84 -17.28
N LYS A 297 1.17 32.78 -17.67
CA LYS A 297 2.08 32.76 -18.83
C LYS A 297 1.67 31.70 -19.87
N SER A 298 0.61 30.94 -19.59
CA SER A 298 0.13 29.86 -20.43
C SER A 298 -1.01 30.31 -21.33
N ASN A 299 -1.13 29.70 -22.50
CA ASN A 299 -2.30 29.84 -23.37
C ASN A 299 -3.52 29.07 -22.84
N LYS A 300 -3.35 28.27 -21.79
CA LYS A 300 -4.44 27.58 -21.08
C LYS A 300 -4.31 27.76 -19.58
N SER A 301 -5.41 28.06 -18.91
CA SER A 301 -5.50 28.07 -17.45
C SER A 301 -6.47 27.01 -16.97
N PHE A 302 -6.06 26.23 -15.98
CA PHE A 302 -6.88 25.21 -15.33
C PHE A 302 -7.17 25.65 -13.90
N ILE A 303 -8.44 25.74 -13.54
CA ILE A 303 -8.88 26.25 -12.24
C ILE A 303 -9.69 25.17 -11.53
N ARG A 304 -9.27 24.82 -10.31
CA ARG A 304 -9.89 23.79 -9.49
C ARG A 304 -10.88 24.40 -8.49
N LEU A 305 -12.15 24.00 -8.58
CA LEU A 305 -13.26 24.43 -7.73
C LEU A 305 -14.14 23.22 -7.34
N PRO A 306 -13.66 22.30 -6.48
CA PRO A 306 -14.26 20.97 -6.28
C PRO A 306 -15.67 20.98 -5.67
N GLU A 307 -16.02 22.03 -4.94
CA GLU A 307 -17.31 22.18 -4.24
C GLU A 307 -18.11 23.39 -4.76
N ALA A 308 -17.88 23.81 -6.01
CA ALA A 308 -18.57 24.97 -6.56
C ALA A 308 -20.00 24.63 -7.00
N GLU A 309 -20.95 25.42 -6.48
CA GLU A 309 -22.36 25.43 -6.85
C GLU A 309 -22.79 26.89 -7.01
N CYS A 310 -23.18 27.29 -8.22
CA CYS A 310 -23.66 28.66 -8.45
C CYS A 310 -24.55 28.74 -9.70
N GLN A 311 -25.21 29.87 -9.90
CA GLN A 311 -25.88 30.17 -11.17
C GLN A 311 -24.97 31.01 -12.08
N PHE A 312 -24.17 31.91 -11.51
CA PHE A 312 -23.33 32.84 -12.25
C PHE A 312 -21.85 32.67 -11.92
N VAL A 313 -21.02 32.69 -12.96
CA VAL A 313 -19.56 32.72 -12.87
C VAL A 313 -19.07 34.00 -13.53
N LYS A 314 -18.25 34.79 -12.85
CA LYS A 314 -17.63 35.99 -13.40
C LYS A 314 -16.11 35.83 -13.41
N ILE A 315 -15.49 36.13 -14.54
CA ILE A 315 -14.03 36.20 -14.69
C ILE A 315 -13.66 37.67 -14.87
N GLN A 316 -12.97 38.24 -13.88
CA GLN A 316 -12.47 39.61 -13.89
C GLN A 316 -11.03 39.63 -14.40
N LEU A 317 -10.78 40.39 -15.46
CA LEU A 317 -9.61 40.30 -16.31
C LEU A 317 -8.86 41.65 -16.35
N VAL A 318 -7.52 41.57 -16.43
CA VAL A 318 -6.65 42.74 -16.54
C VAL A 318 -5.96 42.77 -17.91
N GLY A 319 -6.05 43.91 -18.61
CA GLY A 319 -5.46 44.10 -19.94
C GLY A 319 -6.45 43.82 -21.08
N LYS A 320 -5.95 43.93 -22.31
CA LYS A 320 -6.71 43.53 -23.50
C LYS A 320 -6.64 42.01 -23.66
N VAL A 321 -7.79 41.35 -23.64
CA VAL A 321 -7.89 39.89 -23.42
C VAL A 321 -8.75 39.21 -24.47
N GLY A 322 -8.39 37.98 -24.80
CA GLY A 322 -9.13 37.13 -25.72
C GLY A 322 -9.29 35.72 -25.17
N ILE A 323 -10.51 35.20 -25.20
CA ILE A 323 -10.85 33.84 -24.78
C ILE A 323 -11.43 33.11 -25.99
N SER A 324 -10.81 31.99 -26.34
CA SER A 324 -11.32 31.08 -27.37
C SER A 324 -12.42 30.18 -26.81
N ASP A 325 -12.19 29.56 -25.65
CA ASP A 325 -13.12 28.57 -25.09
C ASP A 325 -13.04 28.55 -23.56
N ILE A 326 -14.18 28.27 -22.92
CA ILE A 326 -14.33 28.02 -21.48
C ILE A 326 -15.08 26.71 -21.30
N LYS A 327 -14.39 25.69 -20.77
CA LYS A 327 -15.01 24.43 -20.38
C LYS A 327 -15.22 24.36 -18.88
N PHE A 328 -16.34 23.79 -18.49
CA PHE A 328 -16.67 23.50 -17.09
C PHE A 328 -16.31 22.05 -16.80
N LEU A 329 -15.42 21.84 -15.84
CA LEU A 329 -15.06 20.50 -15.40
C LEU A 329 -16.26 19.88 -14.67
N ASP A 330 -16.48 18.59 -14.85
CA ASP A 330 -17.36 17.85 -13.95
C ASP A 330 -16.74 17.75 -12.55
N ILE A 331 -17.56 17.46 -11.55
CA ILE A 331 -17.15 17.41 -10.13
C ILE A 331 -16.05 16.36 -9.92
N ASN A 332 -16.18 15.18 -10.54
CA ASN A 332 -15.26 14.06 -10.33
C ASN A 332 -13.86 14.36 -10.90
N SER A 333 -13.78 15.10 -12.00
CA SER A 333 -12.51 15.52 -12.62
C SER A 333 -11.64 16.41 -11.73
N SER A 334 -12.17 17.02 -10.68
CA SER A 334 -11.39 17.90 -9.80
C SER A 334 -11.59 17.65 -8.30
N ASN A 335 -12.45 16.70 -7.93
CA ASN A 335 -12.80 16.39 -6.54
C ASN A 335 -11.55 16.25 -5.65
N THR A 336 -10.54 15.53 -6.12
CA THR A 336 -9.20 15.50 -5.51
C THR A 336 -8.16 16.20 -6.40
N LYS A 337 -7.01 16.57 -5.82
CA LYS A 337 -5.87 17.05 -6.62
C LYS A 337 -5.39 15.98 -7.61
N ASN A 338 -5.46 14.70 -7.24
CA ASN A 338 -5.13 13.58 -8.13
C ASN A 338 -6.04 13.55 -9.36
N ASN A 339 -7.35 13.71 -9.20
CA ASN A 339 -8.28 13.78 -10.33
C ASN A 339 -7.97 14.99 -11.21
N PHE A 340 -7.72 16.15 -10.61
CA PHE A 340 -7.43 17.39 -11.33
C PHE A 340 -6.15 17.29 -12.17
N ILE A 341 -5.05 16.76 -11.60
CA ILE A 341 -3.81 16.56 -12.34
C ILE A 341 -3.96 15.47 -13.41
N SER A 342 -4.75 14.42 -13.16
CA SER A 342 -5.06 13.42 -14.19
C SER A 342 -5.81 14.03 -15.37
N TYR A 343 -6.82 14.87 -15.11
CA TYR A 343 -7.56 15.60 -16.14
C TYR A 343 -6.65 16.48 -17.02
N ILE A 344 -5.64 17.09 -16.41
CA ILE A 344 -4.66 17.92 -17.14
C ILE A 344 -3.69 17.04 -17.92
N SER A 345 -3.16 15.97 -17.31
CA SER A 345 -2.24 15.03 -17.95
C SER A 345 -2.83 14.43 -19.24
N GLU A 346 -4.13 14.12 -19.27
CA GLU A 346 -4.82 13.62 -20.47
C GLU A 346 -4.83 14.61 -21.65
N LYS A 347 -4.58 15.89 -21.40
CA LYS A 347 -4.58 16.99 -22.38
C LYS A 347 -3.18 17.55 -22.66
N SER A 348 -2.16 16.95 -22.05
CA SER A 348 -0.76 17.30 -22.20
C SER A 348 -0.02 16.26 -23.04
N ALA A 349 1.20 16.58 -23.46
CA ALA A 349 1.99 15.60 -24.21
C ALA A 349 2.41 14.44 -23.30
N ASN A 350 2.52 13.23 -23.87
CA ASN A 350 3.10 12.11 -23.16
C ASN A 350 4.50 12.49 -22.65
N GLY A 351 4.79 12.14 -21.39
CA GLY A 351 6.04 12.53 -20.75
C GLY A 351 6.01 13.85 -19.97
N ASP A 352 4.97 14.67 -20.10
CA ASP A 352 4.88 15.94 -19.35
C ASP A 352 4.57 15.71 -17.85
N TYR A 353 3.88 14.63 -17.54
CA TYR A 353 3.50 14.22 -16.18
C TYR A 353 4.01 12.81 -15.90
N PRO A 354 4.14 12.41 -14.62
CA PRO A 354 4.44 11.04 -14.26
C PRO A 354 3.47 10.06 -14.93
N ARG A 355 4.00 8.94 -15.44
CA ARG A 355 3.27 7.92 -16.21
C ARG A 355 1.92 7.53 -15.62
N TYR A 356 1.84 7.42 -14.29
CA TYR A 356 0.63 7.00 -13.61
C TYR A 356 -0.56 7.94 -13.82
N PHE A 357 -0.34 9.25 -13.97
CA PHE A 357 -1.42 10.20 -14.31
C PHE A 357 -1.97 9.99 -15.73
N SER A 358 -1.21 9.35 -16.61
CA SER A 358 -1.65 8.94 -17.95
C SER A 358 -2.22 7.50 -17.99
N LYS A 359 -2.76 7.01 -16.86
CA LYS A 359 -3.43 5.70 -16.72
C LYS A 359 -2.54 4.46 -16.95
N GLY A 360 -1.22 4.58 -16.83
CA GLY A 360 -0.30 3.43 -16.84
C GLY A 360 0.35 3.23 -15.47
N ALA A 361 0.23 2.05 -14.88
CA ALA A 361 0.90 1.74 -13.61
C ALA A 361 2.41 2.08 -13.66
N SER A 362 2.92 2.67 -12.59
CA SER A 362 4.33 2.93 -12.35
C SER A 362 4.81 2.07 -11.19
N TYR A 363 5.98 1.47 -11.35
CA TYR A 363 6.67 0.67 -10.34
C TYR A 363 7.85 1.45 -9.74
N TRP A 364 8.23 1.17 -8.50
CA TRP A 364 9.31 1.79 -7.74
C TRP A 364 10.08 0.80 -6.85
N THR A 365 11.23 1.26 -6.35
CA THR A 365 11.98 0.63 -5.25
C THR A 365 12.48 1.72 -4.31
N ILE A 366 13.18 1.34 -3.25
CA ILE A 366 13.56 2.23 -2.14
C ILE A 366 15.08 2.29 -1.92
N THR A 367 15.54 3.35 -1.27
CA THR A 367 16.84 3.41 -0.61
C THR A 367 16.72 4.11 0.74
N GLY A 368 17.52 3.68 1.71
CA GLY A 368 17.59 4.27 3.04
C GLY A 368 18.74 3.66 3.84
N LEU A 369 18.81 3.99 5.12
CA LEU A 369 19.73 3.38 6.07
C LEU A 369 18.94 2.41 6.97
N ASN A 370 19.63 1.38 7.49
CA ASN A 370 19.07 0.54 8.54
C ASN A 370 18.64 1.41 9.74
N ASN A 371 17.39 1.30 10.16
CA ASN A 371 16.77 1.99 11.31
C ASN A 371 16.43 3.46 11.13
N ASP A 372 16.61 4.04 9.95
CA ASP A 372 16.15 5.40 9.72
C ASP A 372 14.62 5.46 9.70
N THR A 373 14.05 6.62 10.01
CA THR A 373 12.59 6.86 9.91
C THR A 373 12.19 7.49 8.57
N LYS A 374 13.14 7.54 7.64
CA LYS A 374 13.03 8.26 6.37
C LYS A 374 13.78 7.50 5.29
N GLU A 375 13.05 7.21 4.22
CA GLU A 375 13.57 6.58 3.01
C GLU A 375 13.06 7.28 1.75
N ALA A 376 13.89 7.22 0.71
CA ALA A 376 13.59 7.76 -0.60
C ALA A 376 13.16 6.66 -1.56
N LEU A 377 12.33 7.02 -2.53
CA LEU A 377 11.84 6.10 -3.57
C LEU A 377 12.40 6.52 -4.93
N ILE A 378 12.69 5.55 -5.80
CA ILE A 378 12.94 5.75 -7.23
C ILE A 378 11.94 4.95 -8.03
N ASN A 379 11.25 5.58 -8.98
CA ASN A 379 10.38 4.86 -9.89
C ASN A 379 11.15 4.29 -11.08
N GLU A 380 10.53 3.36 -11.83
CA GLU A 380 11.13 2.69 -12.99
C GLU A 380 11.55 3.67 -14.10
N ASP A 381 11.02 4.89 -14.07
CA ASP A 381 11.32 5.95 -15.02
C ASP A 381 12.48 6.85 -14.54
N GLY A 382 12.97 6.71 -13.30
CA GLY A 382 14.10 7.49 -12.78
C GLY A 382 13.72 8.78 -12.03
N MET A 383 12.44 8.98 -11.73
CA MET A 383 11.96 10.01 -10.80
C MET A 383 12.25 9.59 -9.36
N VAL A 384 12.76 10.51 -8.54
CA VAL A 384 13.16 10.26 -7.15
C VAL A 384 12.28 11.07 -6.19
N GLU A 385 11.51 10.38 -5.36
CA GLU A 385 10.76 11.00 -4.24
C GLU A 385 11.70 11.10 -3.04
N VAL A 386 11.91 12.32 -2.56
CA VAL A 386 12.89 12.58 -1.48
C VAL A 386 12.34 12.26 -0.10
N GLU A 387 11.02 12.41 0.08
CA GLU A 387 10.33 12.15 1.34
C GLU A 387 8.84 11.90 1.09
N LYS A 388 8.27 10.98 1.89
CA LYS A 388 6.86 10.62 1.92
C LYS A 388 5.94 11.84 1.86
N ALA A 389 5.02 11.84 0.90
CA ALA A 389 3.98 12.86 0.70
C ALA A 389 4.47 14.29 0.36
N THR A 390 5.72 14.46 -0.07
CA THR A 390 6.31 15.78 -0.39
C THR A 390 6.44 16.03 -1.90
N PHE A 391 7.65 15.95 -2.44
CA PHE A 391 7.99 16.22 -3.82
C PHE A 391 8.95 15.17 -4.38
N SER A 392 9.06 15.18 -5.71
CA SER A 392 10.06 14.39 -6.43
C SER A 392 10.95 15.25 -7.31
N ILE A 393 12.14 14.75 -7.56
CA ILE A 393 13.08 15.23 -8.57
C ILE A 393 12.93 14.33 -9.79
N GLU A 394 12.43 14.88 -10.90
CA GLU A 394 12.27 14.16 -12.16
C GLU A 394 13.31 14.64 -13.18
N PRO A 395 14.09 13.73 -13.80
CA PRO A 395 15.02 14.11 -14.85
C PRO A 395 14.33 14.30 -16.19
N MET A 396 14.78 15.29 -16.96
CA MET A 396 14.55 15.43 -18.39
C MET A 396 15.84 15.85 -19.08
N VAL A 397 16.12 15.31 -20.27
CA VAL A 397 17.37 15.59 -20.97
C VAL A 397 17.08 16.23 -22.31
N LYS A 398 17.58 17.44 -22.54
CA LYS A 398 17.49 18.11 -23.83
C LYS A 398 18.78 17.95 -24.61
N LEU A 399 18.65 17.50 -25.85
CA LEU A 399 19.74 17.38 -26.81
C LEU A 399 19.27 18.01 -28.12
N ASN A 400 19.87 19.15 -28.49
CA ASN A 400 19.39 20.02 -29.56
C ASN A 400 17.93 20.46 -29.29
N ASP A 401 17.03 20.29 -30.27
CA ASP A 401 15.60 20.63 -30.13
C ASP A 401 14.73 19.51 -29.54
N THR A 402 15.32 18.35 -29.21
CA THR A 402 14.58 17.19 -28.69
C THR A 402 14.69 17.13 -27.17
N LEU A 403 13.55 17.04 -26.50
CA LEU A 403 13.44 16.78 -25.07
C LEU A 403 13.17 15.28 -24.83
N PHE A 404 14.09 14.62 -24.15
CA PHE A 404 13.98 13.22 -23.73
C PHE A 404 13.43 13.15 -22.30
N ASN A 405 12.44 12.26 -22.11
CA ASN A 405 11.80 11.94 -20.84
C ASN A 405 11.36 10.47 -20.88
N TRP A 406 10.62 10.01 -19.86
CA TRP A 406 10.22 8.60 -19.76
C TRP A 406 9.45 8.04 -20.97
N SER A 407 8.80 8.91 -21.76
CA SER A 407 7.92 8.49 -22.86
C SER A 407 8.65 8.19 -24.17
N ASN A 408 9.91 8.63 -24.32
CA ASN A 408 10.66 8.54 -25.58
C ASN A 408 12.11 8.04 -25.41
N VAL A 409 12.37 7.32 -24.32
CA VAL A 409 13.64 6.64 -24.05
C VAL A 409 13.43 5.13 -23.93
N ASN A 410 14.50 4.36 -24.12
CA ASN A 410 14.52 2.95 -23.74
C ASN A 410 15.08 2.84 -22.31
N ALA A 411 14.24 2.46 -21.35
CA ALA A 411 14.59 2.41 -19.93
C ALA A 411 14.82 0.96 -19.46
N SER A 412 15.81 0.78 -18.57
CA SER A 412 16.05 -0.48 -17.86
C SER A 412 16.41 -0.21 -16.40
N GLN A 413 16.09 -1.17 -15.53
CA GLN A 413 16.27 -1.06 -14.09
C GLN A 413 17.23 -2.16 -13.62
N THR A 414 18.17 -1.81 -12.73
CA THR A 414 19.19 -2.72 -12.21
C THR A 414 19.55 -2.35 -10.78
N LEU A 415 20.14 -3.29 -10.02
CA LEU A 415 20.87 -3.00 -8.79
C LEU A 415 22.38 -3.02 -9.08
N GLU A 416 23.11 -1.95 -8.75
CA GLU A 416 24.59 -1.96 -8.77
C GLU A 416 25.10 -3.00 -7.77
N GLY A 417 26.29 -3.56 -8.00
CA GLY A 417 26.98 -4.41 -7.02
C GLY A 417 26.33 -5.75 -6.70
N ILE A 418 25.24 -6.13 -7.38
CA ILE A 418 24.53 -7.40 -7.14
C ILE A 418 25.10 -8.59 -7.93
N ASP A 419 26.06 -8.34 -8.83
CA ASP A 419 26.62 -9.38 -9.72
C ASP A 419 27.57 -10.34 -9.00
N ASN A 420 28.32 -9.85 -8.01
CA ASN A 420 29.07 -10.73 -7.10
C ASN A 420 28.15 -11.16 -5.95
N LEU A 421 27.56 -12.35 -6.06
CA LEU A 421 26.56 -12.88 -5.12
C LEU A 421 27.01 -13.00 -3.66
N ASN A 422 28.32 -13.02 -3.42
CA ASN A 422 28.92 -13.12 -2.09
C ASN A 422 29.50 -11.79 -1.57
N GLN A 423 29.35 -10.73 -2.36
CA GLN A 423 29.76 -9.35 -2.08
C GLN A 423 28.70 -8.34 -2.55
N ALA A 424 27.42 -8.72 -2.45
CA ALA A 424 26.31 -7.95 -2.97
C ALA A 424 26.16 -6.58 -2.28
N SER A 425 25.91 -5.52 -3.06
CA SER A 425 25.70 -4.17 -2.52
C SER A 425 24.56 -3.42 -3.23
N VAL A 426 23.34 -3.63 -2.77
CA VAL A 426 22.06 -3.26 -3.42
C VAL A 426 21.83 -1.76 -3.66
N ILE A 427 22.29 -1.21 -4.78
CA ILE A 427 22.08 0.22 -5.11
C ILE A 427 21.15 0.36 -6.33
N PRO A 428 19.93 0.92 -6.18
CA PRO A 428 18.99 1.11 -7.28
C PRO A 428 19.51 2.01 -8.40
N LYS A 429 19.31 1.56 -9.64
CA LYS A 429 19.59 2.30 -10.88
C LYS A 429 18.44 2.23 -11.87
N VAL A 430 18.29 3.33 -12.61
CA VAL A 430 17.51 3.42 -13.85
C VAL A 430 18.41 3.93 -14.96
N ASN A 431 18.51 3.19 -16.06
CA ASN A 431 19.30 3.55 -17.23
C ASN A 431 18.37 3.90 -18.39
N TRP A 432 18.59 5.04 -19.03
CA TRP A 432 17.96 5.43 -20.28
C TRP A 432 18.99 5.36 -21.42
N GLN A 433 18.54 4.83 -22.55
CA GLN A 433 19.30 4.85 -23.81
C GLN A 433 18.57 5.72 -24.83
N PHE A 434 19.26 6.73 -25.35
CA PHE A 434 18.74 7.59 -26.42
C PHE A 434 19.88 8.25 -27.21
N SER A 435 19.73 8.34 -28.54
CA SER A 435 20.65 9.08 -29.41
C SER A 435 22.14 8.77 -29.22
N ASN A 436 22.53 7.53 -28.85
CA ASN A 436 23.90 7.13 -28.45
C ASN A 436 24.42 7.85 -27.18
N VAL A 437 23.53 8.14 -26.23
CA VAL A 437 23.83 8.59 -24.88
C VAL A 437 23.20 7.58 -23.93
N GLU A 438 24.00 7.13 -22.98
CA GLU A 438 23.54 6.40 -21.82
C GLU A 438 23.41 7.40 -20.67
N PHE A 439 22.22 7.47 -20.08
CA PHE A 439 21.92 8.30 -18.92
C PHE A 439 21.49 7.39 -17.76
N THR A 440 22.07 7.57 -16.59
CA THR A 440 21.75 6.74 -15.42
C THR A 440 21.37 7.62 -14.24
N THR A 441 20.22 7.35 -13.64
CA THR A 441 19.87 7.81 -12.29
C THR A 441 20.17 6.70 -11.30
N ALA A 442 20.97 6.97 -10.28
CA ALA A 442 21.25 6.06 -9.17
C ALA A 442 20.98 6.76 -7.84
N ILE A 443 20.43 6.04 -6.87
CA ILE A 443 20.16 6.58 -5.52
C ILE A 443 20.78 5.72 -4.43
N THR A 444 21.24 6.36 -3.36
CA THR A 444 21.73 5.70 -2.15
C THR A 444 21.55 6.60 -0.92
N ALA A 445 21.81 6.09 0.28
CA ALA A 445 21.83 6.87 1.51
C ALA A 445 23.13 6.64 2.29
N ILE A 446 23.59 7.67 2.99
CA ILE A 446 24.77 7.66 3.87
C ILE A 446 24.51 8.45 5.16
N GLY A 447 25.43 8.39 6.12
CA GLY A 447 25.37 9.10 7.40
C GLY A 447 24.88 8.20 8.53
N GLU A 448 24.47 8.83 9.64
CA GLU A 448 23.89 8.14 10.79
C GLU A 448 22.36 8.28 10.78
N ALA A 449 21.67 7.14 10.88
CA ALA A 449 20.21 7.06 10.87
C ALA A 449 19.58 7.97 11.94
N ASN A 450 18.50 8.66 11.60
CA ASN A 450 17.77 9.58 12.49
C ASN A 450 18.56 10.79 13.02
N LYS A 451 19.75 11.08 12.47
CA LYS A 451 20.58 12.22 12.89
C LYS A 451 20.99 13.11 11.73
N ASN A 452 21.88 12.60 10.89
CA ASN A 452 22.50 13.35 9.79
C ASN A 452 22.52 12.53 8.49
N SER A 453 21.57 11.61 8.34
CA SER A 453 21.45 10.82 7.14
C SER A 453 21.07 11.66 5.93
N VAL A 454 21.67 11.32 4.79
CA VAL A 454 21.57 12.08 3.54
C VAL A 454 21.26 11.12 2.40
N LEU A 455 20.21 11.44 1.64
CA LEU A 455 19.94 10.87 0.34
C LEU A 455 20.94 11.42 -0.68
N LEU A 456 21.60 10.53 -1.41
CA LEU A 456 22.44 10.86 -2.56
C LEU A 456 21.75 10.43 -3.85
N VAL A 457 21.72 11.34 -4.83
CA VAL A 457 21.23 11.07 -6.18
C VAL A 457 22.33 11.37 -7.18
N ARG A 458 22.75 10.36 -7.94
CA ARG A 458 23.78 10.49 -8.98
C ARG A 458 23.16 10.36 -10.36
N TYR A 459 23.37 11.38 -11.18
CA TYR A 459 23.00 11.42 -12.59
C TYR A 459 24.27 11.30 -13.44
N SER A 460 24.46 10.17 -14.12
CA SER A 460 25.62 9.90 -14.97
C SER A 460 25.25 9.97 -16.45
N PHE A 461 26.14 10.50 -17.28
CA PHE A 461 26.01 10.53 -18.74
C PHE A 461 27.26 9.96 -19.38
N LYS A 462 27.08 9.05 -20.33
CA LYS A 462 28.14 8.51 -21.16
C LYS A 462 27.84 8.72 -22.63
N ASN A 463 28.73 9.42 -23.33
CA ASN A 463 28.61 9.62 -24.77
C ASN A 463 29.19 8.43 -25.53
N GLN A 464 28.33 7.58 -26.07
CA GLN A 464 28.72 6.38 -26.82
C GLN A 464 28.98 6.67 -28.32
N SER A 465 28.99 7.94 -28.74
CA SER A 465 29.21 8.31 -30.14
C SER A 465 30.62 8.83 -30.40
N ALA A 466 31.03 8.82 -31.66
CA ALA A 466 32.31 9.37 -32.11
C ALA A 466 32.34 10.92 -32.20
N LYS A 467 31.25 11.62 -31.85
CA LYS A 467 31.15 13.08 -31.93
C LYS A 467 30.86 13.69 -30.56
N PRO A 468 31.36 14.90 -30.26
CA PRO A 468 30.98 15.59 -29.04
C PRO A 468 29.49 15.93 -29.03
N LYS A 469 28.90 16.00 -27.83
CA LYS A 469 27.50 16.35 -27.62
C LYS A 469 27.35 17.40 -26.53
N ASN A 470 26.43 18.34 -26.76
CA ASN A 470 25.99 19.31 -25.76
C ASN A 470 24.64 18.86 -25.23
N ILE A 471 24.58 18.58 -23.94
CA ILE A 471 23.41 18.07 -23.24
C ILE A 471 22.98 19.11 -22.22
N GLU A 472 21.68 19.38 -22.14
CA GLU A 472 21.09 20.09 -21.00
C GLU A 472 20.29 19.08 -20.15
N LEU A 473 20.74 18.87 -18.92
CA LEU A 473 19.95 18.14 -17.92
C LEU A 473 19.04 19.14 -17.21
N TYR A 474 17.74 18.85 -17.22
CA TYR A 474 16.74 19.52 -16.40
C TYR A 474 16.31 18.58 -15.28
N LEU A 475 16.46 19.02 -14.03
CA LEU A 475 15.93 18.34 -12.86
C LEU A 475 14.71 19.12 -12.37
N LEU A 476 13.53 18.56 -12.62
CA LEU A 476 12.26 19.16 -12.28
C LEU A 476 11.91 18.79 -10.85
N ILE A 477 11.72 19.81 -10.00
CA ILE A 477 11.27 19.67 -8.62
C ILE A 477 9.75 19.90 -8.63
N ARG A 478 8.97 18.83 -8.45
CA ARG A 478 7.52 18.86 -8.64
C ARG A 478 6.77 18.25 -7.46
N PRO A 479 5.55 18.73 -7.16
CA PRO A 479 4.71 18.26 -6.05
C PRO A 479 4.02 16.94 -6.42
N TYR A 480 4.75 15.99 -6.98
CA TYR A 480 4.29 14.65 -7.35
C TYR A 480 5.14 13.63 -6.62
N GLN A 481 4.50 12.61 -6.06
CA GLN A 481 5.14 11.49 -5.38
C GLN A 481 5.58 10.44 -6.40
N VAL A 482 6.55 9.60 -6.04
CA VAL A 482 6.78 8.32 -6.72
C VAL A 482 5.66 7.35 -6.37
N ASN A 483 5.19 7.38 -5.12
CA ASN A 483 3.99 6.67 -4.70
C ASN A 483 2.77 7.16 -5.51
N PRO A 484 2.13 6.34 -6.37
CA PRO A 484 1.12 6.79 -7.35
C PRO A 484 -0.28 6.97 -6.74
N TYR A 485 -1.20 7.66 -7.43
CA TYR A 485 -2.54 8.00 -6.88
C TYR A 485 -3.41 6.80 -6.51
N TYR A 486 -3.13 5.61 -7.05
CA TYR A 486 -3.88 4.39 -6.77
C TYR A 486 -3.39 3.67 -5.49
N GLN A 487 -2.52 4.32 -4.71
CA GLN A 487 -2.09 3.93 -3.37
C GLN A 487 -2.74 4.84 -2.33
N PHE A 488 -3.44 4.26 -1.35
CA PHE A 488 -4.34 5.04 -0.47
C PHE A 488 -4.60 4.41 0.91
N LEU A 489 -3.80 3.43 1.36
CA LEU A 489 -4.02 2.75 2.65
C LEU A 489 -3.67 3.65 3.85
N ASN A 490 -2.38 3.78 4.18
CA ASN A 490 -1.91 4.69 5.25
C ASN A 490 -1.57 6.09 4.74
N THR A 491 -1.28 6.25 3.45
CA THR A 491 -0.92 7.53 2.84
C THR A 491 -1.46 7.59 1.42
N ILE A 492 -2.04 8.74 1.05
CA ILE A 492 -2.56 8.97 -0.30
C ILE A 492 -1.39 9.34 -1.22
N GLY A 493 -1.15 8.51 -2.24
CA GLY A 493 -0.15 8.78 -3.28
C GLY A 493 -0.61 9.78 -4.34
N GLY A 494 0.25 10.05 -5.32
CA GLY A 494 0.02 10.94 -6.45
C GLY A 494 0.52 12.37 -6.18
N VAL A 495 -0.39 13.33 -6.04
CA VAL A 495 -0.03 14.73 -5.80
C VAL A 495 0.43 14.90 -4.35
N GLY A 496 1.67 15.34 -4.16
CA GLY A 496 2.22 15.77 -2.88
C GLY A 496 2.04 17.28 -2.66
N LYS A 497 3.06 17.94 -2.10
CA LYS A 497 2.96 19.36 -1.72
C LYS A 497 4.30 20.07 -1.81
N ILE A 498 4.30 21.25 -2.43
CA ILE A 498 5.37 22.27 -2.34
C ILE A 498 4.69 23.63 -2.18
N ASN A 499 4.88 24.31 -1.05
CA ASN A 499 4.38 25.68 -0.90
C ASN A 499 5.40 26.68 -1.38
N GLU A 500 6.65 26.56 -0.95
CA GLU A 500 7.74 27.46 -1.31
C GLU A 500 8.88 26.70 -1.98
N ILE A 501 9.42 27.27 -3.04
CA ILE A 501 10.67 26.82 -3.65
C ILE A 501 11.53 28.04 -3.99
N LYS A 502 12.83 27.99 -3.70
CA LYS A 502 13.76 29.10 -3.95
C LYS A 502 15.19 28.65 -4.22
N GLU A 503 15.89 29.40 -5.05
CA GLU A 503 17.36 29.34 -5.14
C GLU A 503 17.96 30.07 -3.94
N ILE A 504 18.74 29.35 -3.13
CA ILE A 504 19.54 29.96 -2.05
C ILE A 504 20.87 30.46 -2.65
N ASP A 505 21.53 29.61 -3.42
CA ASP A 505 22.74 29.91 -4.19
C ASP A 505 22.86 28.96 -5.41
N THR A 506 23.99 29.01 -6.15
CA THR A 506 24.20 28.20 -7.36
C THR A 506 24.43 26.69 -7.11
N LYS A 507 24.43 26.26 -5.86
CA LYS A 507 24.58 24.86 -5.42
C LYS A 507 23.40 24.37 -4.60
N THR A 508 22.59 25.28 -4.06
CA THR A 508 21.57 24.96 -3.05
C THR A 508 20.20 25.50 -3.44
N ILE A 509 19.22 24.61 -3.54
CA ILE A 509 17.81 24.93 -3.72
C ILE A 509 17.04 24.60 -2.44
N GLY A 510 16.27 25.55 -1.91
CA GLY A 510 15.35 25.33 -0.80
C GLY A 510 13.96 24.93 -1.32
N VAL A 511 13.36 23.90 -0.71
CA VAL A 511 12.00 23.41 -1.02
C VAL A 511 11.28 23.19 0.31
N ASP A 512 10.34 24.07 0.64
CA ASP A 512 9.72 24.13 1.99
C ASP A 512 10.78 24.09 3.12
N ASP A 513 10.84 23.01 3.91
CA ASP A 513 11.78 22.79 5.01
C ASP A 513 13.03 21.96 4.61
N LYS A 514 13.15 21.60 3.32
CA LYS A 514 14.26 20.81 2.77
C LYS A 514 15.23 21.64 1.95
N ILE A 515 16.44 21.10 1.79
CA ILE A 515 17.45 21.60 0.86
C ILE A 515 17.87 20.51 -0.12
N ILE A 516 18.13 20.92 -1.35
CA ILE A 516 18.79 20.10 -2.37
C ILE A 516 20.14 20.76 -2.64
N PHE A 517 21.22 20.06 -2.27
CA PHE A 517 22.59 20.53 -2.46
C PHE A 517 23.28 19.77 -3.59
N SER A 518 24.13 20.46 -4.34
CA SER A 518 24.97 19.90 -5.40
C SER A 518 26.41 20.43 -5.26
N PRO A 519 27.45 19.58 -5.19
CA PRO A 519 28.83 20.04 -5.21
C PRO A 519 29.16 20.84 -6.48
N GLN A 520 28.49 20.51 -7.60
CA GLN A 520 28.61 21.21 -8.88
C GLN A 520 27.62 22.39 -8.95
N ASN A 521 28.06 23.53 -9.50
CA ASN A 521 27.17 24.67 -9.77
C ASN A 521 26.18 24.33 -10.89
N HIS A 522 24.90 24.65 -10.70
CA HIS A 522 23.94 24.61 -11.80
C HIS A 522 24.13 25.82 -12.74
N THR A 523 23.70 25.66 -14.00
CA THR A 523 23.75 26.72 -15.02
C THR A 523 22.65 27.76 -14.80
N SER A 524 21.44 27.32 -14.44
CA SER A 524 20.33 28.22 -14.11
C SER A 524 19.25 27.50 -13.31
N PHE A 525 18.46 28.26 -12.55
CA PHE A 525 17.28 27.79 -11.83
C PHE A 525 16.06 28.65 -12.18
N THR A 526 14.88 28.02 -12.15
CA THR A 526 13.59 28.71 -12.31
C THR A 526 12.54 28.13 -11.36
N ALA A 527 11.70 28.99 -10.81
CA ALA A 527 10.57 28.65 -9.95
C ALA A 527 9.27 29.27 -10.46
N SER A 528 8.19 28.52 -10.36
CA SER A 528 6.84 28.95 -10.78
C SER A 528 5.75 28.40 -9.85
N THR A 529 4.66 29.14 -9.72
CA THR A 529 3.40 28.62 -9.18
C THR A 529 2.70 27.77 -10.24
N PHE A 530 1.69 26.99 -9.84
CA PHE A 530 0.92 26.18 -10.78
C PHE A 530 0.21 27.01 -11.86
N ASP A 531 -0.39 28.15 -11.48
CA ASP A 531 -1.16 29.00 -12.38
C ASP A 531 -0.32 29.68 -13.48
N GLU A 532 1.02 29.71 -13.36
CA GLU A 532 1.88 30.27 -14.39
C GLU A 532 1.86 29.43 -15.67
N GLY A 533 1.72 28.11 -15.55
CA GLY A 533 1.68 27.15 -16.65
C GLY A 533 2.56 25.93 -16.42
N ASN A 534 2.57 25.03 -17.42
CA ASN A 534 3.34 23.80 -17.38
C ASN A 534 4.84 24.07 -17.65
N ILE A 535 5.68 23.77 -16.67
CA ILE A 535 7.13 24.00 -16.76
C ILE A 535 7.80 23.20 -17.90
N VAL A 536 7.24 22.03 -18.27
CA VAL A 536 7.76 21.22 -19.37
C VAL A 536 7.59 21.92 -20.72
N ASP A 537 6.47 22.62 -20.91
CA ASP A 537 6.25 23.44 -22.11
C ASP A 537 7.25 24.61 -22.18
N PHE A 538 7.61 25.18 -21.03
CA PHE A 538 8.62 26.24 -21.00
C PHE A 538 10.02 25.73 -21.34
N ILE A 539 10.39 24.51 -20.92
CA ILE A 539 11.65 23.85 -21.33
C ILE A 539 11.66 23.58 -22.84
N ARG A 540 10.56 23.00 -23.34
CA ARG A 540 10.38 22.66 -24.76
C ARG A 540 10.52 23.90 -25.64
N ASN A 541 9.87 25.01 -25.26
CA ASN A 541 9.82 26.26 -26.02
C ASN A 541 10.97 27.23 -25.73
N ASN A 542 11.97 26.86 -24.91
CA ASN A 542 13.04 27.76 -24.47
C ASN A 542 12.54 29.07 -23.84
N SER A 543 11.44 29.00 -23.08
CA SER A 543 10.75 30.16 -22.49
C SER A 543 10.75 30.16 -20.96
N LEU A 544 11.69 29.44 -20.34
CA LEU A 544 11.90 29.49 -18.89
C LEU A 544 12.20 30.92 -18.44
N THR A 545 11.70 31.28 -17.26
CA THR A 545 11.91 32.61 -16.70
C THR A 545 13.07 32.62 -15.71
N ASN A 546 13.62 33.78 -15.41
CA ASN A 546 14.68 33.93 -14.40
C ASN A 546 14.11 34.10 -12.97
N ASN A 547 12.89 33.64 -12.72
CA ASN A 547 12.28 33.75 -11.40
C ASN A 547 12.95 32.74 -10.44
N LYS A 548 13.53 33.24 -9.36
CA LYS A 548 14.33 32.44 -8.41
C LYS A 548 13.53 31.93 -7.22
N GLN A 549 12.26 32.31 -7.08
CA GLN A 549 11.40 31.91 -5.97
C GLN A 549 9.94 31.85 -6.39
N ALA A 550 9.20 30.87 -5.88
CA ALA A 550 7.75 30.81 -6.00
C ALA A 550 7.11 30.39 -4.67
N PHE A 551 5.96 30.99 -4.38
CA PHE A 551 5.08 30.59 -3.27
C PHE A 551 3.69 30.33 -3.80
N ASP A 552 3.20 29.09 -3.64
CA ASP A 552 1.89 28.65 -4.09
C ASP A 552 1.06 28.14 -2.90
N PRO A 553 0.02 28.89 -2.46
CA PRO A 553 -0.88 28.46 -1.38
C PRO A 553 -1.62 27.14 -1.68
N ALA A 554 -1.77 26.75 -2.95
CA ALA A 554 -2.36 25.47 -3.33
C ALA A 554 -1.40 24.30 -3.09
N GLY A 555 -0.14 24.57 -2.74
CA GLY A 555 0.90 23.57 -2.55
C GLY A 555 1.37 22.93 -3.85
N LEU A 556 1.25 23.64 -4.98
CA LEU A 556 1.59 23.16 -6.32
C LEU A 556 2.75 23.93 -6.98
N ALA A 557 3.57 24.62 -6.17
CA ALA A 557 4.79 25.26 -6.65
C ALA A 557 5.72 24.22 -7.27
N ASN A 558 6.54 24.63 -8.23
CA ASN A 558 7.48 23.75 -8.93
C ASN A 558 8.69 24.55 -9.42
N GLY A 559 9.77 23.85 -9.75
CA GLY A 559 10.96 24.47 -10.32
C GLY A 559 11.78 23.53 -11.19
N ALA A 560 12.77 24.08 -11.88
CA ALA A 560 13.70 23.32 -12.71
C ALA A 560 15.13 23.82 -12.52
N ILE A 561 16.03 22.89 -12.18
CA ILE A 561 17.49 23.11 -12.17
C ILE A 561 18.04 22.69 -13.54
N ARG A 562 18.82 23.54 -14.19
CA ARG A 562 19.48 23.23 -15.47
C ARG A 562 20.99 23.06 -15.30
N TYR A 563 21.55 21.97 -15.80
CA TYR A 563 22.99 21.76 -15.99
C TYR A 563 23.33 21.65 -17.48
N SER A 564 24.28 22.45 -17.95
CA SER A 564 24.81 22.36 -19.33
C SER A 564 26.09 21.53 -19.34
N LEU A 565 26.09 20.43 -20.08
CA LEU A 565 27.16 19.45 -20.12
C LEU A 565 27.68 19.28 -21.56
N GLN A 566 28.96 19.54 -21.77
CA GLN A 566 29.66 19.12 -22.98
C GLN A 566 30.32 17.76 -22.76
N LEU A 567 29.99 16.76 -23.58
CA LEU A 567 30.58 15.42 -23.53
C LEU A 567 31.40 15.16 -24.79
N ASN A 568 32.68 14.86 -24.65
CA ASN A 568 33.51 14.39 -25.76
C ASN A 568 33.14 12.94 -26.14
N PRO A 569 33.65 12.40 -27.27
CA PRO A 569 33.49 10.98 -27.59
C PRO A 569 34.01 10.09 -26.44
N ASN A 570 33.20 9.12 -26.01
CA ASN A 570 33.46 8.19 -24.88
C ASN A 570 33.62 8.85 -23.50
N ASP A 571 33.35 10.14 -23.39
CA ASP A 571 33.45 10.90 -22.15
C ASP A 571 32.28 10.56 -21.21
N GLU A 572 32.55 10.56 -19.90
CA GLU A 572 31.55 10.37 -18.86
C GLU A 572 31.51 11.60 -17.93
N LYS A 573 30.31 12.09 -17.61
CA LYS A 573 30.12 13.14 -16.60
C LYS A 573 29.03 12.78 -15.62
N GLN A 574 29.17 13.27 -14.40
CA GLN A 574 28.26 12.98 -13.29
C GLN A 574 27.84 14.28 -12.59
N ILE A 575 26.58 14.32 -12.18
CA ILE A 575 26.03 15.33 -11.27
C ILE A 575 25.56 14.59 -10.01
N LEU A 576 25.97 15.09 -8.84
CA LEU A 576 25.60 14.52 -7.55
C LEU A 576 24.70 15.51 -6.81
N LEU A 577 23.56 15.04 -6.33
CA LEU A 577 22.72 15.76 -5.38
C LEU A 577 22.81 15.10 -4.00
N ALA A 578 22.75 15.92 -2.96
CA ALA A 578 22.65 15.53 -1.57
C ALA A 578 21.43 16.21 -0.92
N ILE A 579 20.56 15.40 -0.31
CA ILE A 579 19.31 15.84 0.31
C ILE A 579 19.24 15.25 1.73
N PRO A 580 19.36 16.05 2.80
CA PRO A 580 19.18 15.57 4.17
C PRO A 580 17.79 14.98 4.42
N PHE A 581 17.74 13.79 5.02
CA PHE A 581 16.48 13.20 5.46
C PHE A 581 15.89 13.92 6.67
N HIS A 582 16.74 14.44 7.53
CA HIS A 582 16.35 15.15 8.76
C HIS A 582 16.69 16.63 8.67
N ASN A 583 16.16 17.42 9.61
CA ASN A 583 16.35 18.87 9.62
C ASN A 583 17.85 19.23 9.57
N HIS A 584 18.23 19.96 8.52
CA HIS A 584 19.59 20.43 8.33
C HIS A 584 19.55 21.93 8.03
N THR A 585 20.01 22.74 8.98
CA THR A 585 19.88 24.21 8.94
C THR A 585 21.19 24.92 8.61
N SER A 586 22.30 24.19 8.54
CA SER A 586 23.64 24.70 8.23
C SER A 586 24.05 24.45 6.78
N THR A 587 25.10 25.13 6.33
CA THR A 587 25.84 24.72 5.13
C THR A 587 26.63 23.45 5.42
N PHE A 588 26.74 22.54 4.45
CA PHE A 588 27.62 21.38 4.58
C PHE A 588 29.09 21.81 4.70
N SER A 589 29.82 21.17 5.61
CA SER A 589 31.25 21.31 5.78
C SER A 589 32.03 20.60 4.66
N ASP A 590 33.30 20.97 4.45
CA ASP A 590 34.17 20.33 3.44
C ASP A 590 34.32 18.81 3.65
N ASN A 591 34.23 18.34 4.90
CA ASN A 591 34.30 16.91 5.20
C ASN A 591 33.01 16.19 4.80
N GLU A 592 31.84 16.75 5.14
CA GLU A 592 30.56 16.19 4.71
C GLU A 592 30.47 16.14 3.17
N ILE A 593 30.97 17.16 2.47
CA ILE A 593 31.01 17.17 1.01
C ILE A 593 31.89 16.01 0.47
N LYS A 594 33.07 15.77 1.05
CA LYS A 594 33.93 14.64 0.67
C LYS A 594 33.28 13.28 0.96
N GLU A 595 32.56 13.17 2.06
CA GLU A 595 31.79 11.96 2.40
C GLU A 595 30.69 11.69 1.36
N MET A 596 29.99 12.73 0.90
CA MET A 596 29.00 12.61 -0.17
C MET A 596 29.62 12.14 -1.49
N GLU A 597 30.76 12.71 -1.88
CA GLU A 597 31.48 12.33 -3.11
C GLU A 597 31.88 10.85 -3.14
N THR A 598 32.17 10.28 -1.97
CA THR A 598 32.51 8.85 -1.81
C THR A 598 31.33 7.98 -1.38
N GLY A 599 30.15 8.57 -1.18
CA GLY A 599 29.04 7.95 -0.47
C GLY A 599 28.46 6.70 -1.12
N PHE A 600 28.50 6.60 -2.45
CA PHE A 600 28.10 5.36 -3.16
C PHE A 600 29.00 4.18 -2.78
N ASN A 601 30.31 4.39 -2.64
CA ASN A 601 31.23 3.33 -2.22
C ASN A 601 31.04 2.99 -0.73
N THR A 602 30.79 4.01 0.11
CA THR A 602 30.50 3.84 1.54
C THR A 602 29.25 2.98 1.74
N SER A 603 28.15 3.32 1.07
CA SER A 603 26.91 2.54 1.13
C SER A 603 27.09 1.14 0.55
N ALA A 604 27.83 1.00 -0.55
CA ALA A 604 28.09 -0.30 -1.14
C ALA A 604 28.82 -1.24 -0.16
N ASN A 605 29.85 -0.73 0.51
CA ASN A 605 30.61 -1.47 1.52
C ASN A 605 29.76 -1.82 2.75
N PHE A 606 28.87 -0.93 3.17
CA PHE A 606 27.92 -1.21 4.26
C PHE A 606 27.06 -2.43 3.91
N TRP A 607 26.33 -2.38 2.80
CA TRP A 607 25.46 -3.50 2.39
C TRP A 607 26.24 -4.79 2.18
N LYS A 608 27.44 -4.71 1.63
CA LYS A 608 28.33 -5.87 1.48
C LYS A 608 28.58 -6.59 2.81
N ASN A 609 28.72 -5.87 3.92
CA ASN A 609 28.95 -6.46 5.23
C ASN A 609 27.67 -7.01 5.87
N GLU A 610 26.53 -6.33 5.67
CA GLU A 610 25.27 -6.68 6.35
C GLU A 610 24.59 -7.93 5.75
N ILE A 611 24.58 -8.11 4.42
CA ILE A 611 23.69 -9.10 3.76
C ILE A 611 24.40 -10.35 3.23
N ASN A 612 25.72 -10.48 3.43
CA ASN A 612 26.55 -11.53 2.81
C ASN A 612 27.08 -12.59 3.80
N HIS A 613 26.44 -12.80 4.95
CA HIS A 613 26.86 -13.81 5.94
C HIS A 613 26.90 -15.23 5.34
N VAL A 614 25.76 -15.73 4.85
CA VAL A 614 25.68 -17.00 4.09
C VAL A 614 26.44 -16.86 2.79
N LYS A 615 27.26 -17.83 2.38
CA LYS A 615 27.90 -17.86 1.06
C LYS A 615 27.24 -18.87 0.14
N PHE A 616 26.95 -18.43 -1.09
CA PHE A 616 26.37 -19.27 -2.14
C PHE A 616 27.41 -19.44 -3.25
N ASN A 617 27.83 -20.67 -3.49
CA ASN A 617 28.67 -21.04 -4.64
C ASN A 617 27.85 -22.01 -5.51
N LEU A 618 26.97 -21.41 -6.31
CA LEU A 618 26.00 -22.09 -7.17
C LEU A 618 26.29 -21.73 -8.65
N PRO A 619 25.85 -22.52 -9.64
CA PRO A 619 26.01 -22.15 -11.04
C PRO A 619 25.15 -20.94 -11.43
N GLU A 620 25.41 -20.41 -12.62
CA GLU A 620 24.76 -19.19 -13.14
C GLU A 620 23.21 -19.28 -13.16
N SER A 621 22.65 -20.48 -13.34
CA SER A 621 21.20 -20.70 -13.30
C SER A 621 20.56 -20.33 -11.95
N ALA A 622 21.33 -20.35 -10.86
CA ALA A 622 20.86 -19.94 -9.52
C ALA A 622 20.92 -18.42 -9.29
N ASN A 623 21.56 -17.65 -10.18
CA ASN A 623 21.85 -16.22 -9.95
C ASN A 623 20.59 -15.44 -9.57
N ARG A 624 19.47 -15.64 -10.27
CA ARG A 624 18.24 -14.88 -10.01
C ARG A 624 17.68 -15.13 -8.60
N ILE A 625 17.75 -16.38 -8.12
CA ILE A 625 17.31 -16.74 -6.76
C ILE A 625 18.20 -16.05 -5.73
N VAL A 626 19.53 -16.13 -5.89
CA VAL A 626 20.46 -15.53 -4.93
C VAL A 626 20.40 -14.00 -4.96
N LYS A 627 20.29 -13.37 -6.13
CA LYS A 627 20.10 -11.92 -6.26
C LYS A 627 18.82 -11.46 -5.55
N THR A 628 17.74 -12.21 -5.70
CA THR A 628 16.47 -11.97 -4.99
C THR A 628 16.61 -12.14 -3.48
N TYR A 629 17.28 -13.19 -3.03
CA TYR A 629 17.57 -13.41 -1.61
C TYR A 629 18.32 -12.22 -0.99
N ARG A 630 19.41 -11.76 -1.64
CA ARG A 630 20.22 -10.63 -1.17
C ARG A 630 19.46 -9.31 -1.18
N ALA A 631 18.73 -9.03 -2.26
CA ALA A 631 17.97 -7.80 -2.39
C ALA A 631 16.93 -7.66 -1.27
N ASN A 632 16.17 -8.73 -0.99
CA ASN A 632 15.13 -8.69 0.04
C ASN A 632 15.68 -8.57 1.45
N LEU A 633 16.87 -9.11 1.77
CA LEU A 633 17.52 -8.85 3.06
C LEU A 633 17.80 -7.36 3.27
N ALA A 634 18.34 -6.69 2.25
CA ALA A 634 18.60 -5.26 2.36
C ALA A 634 17.31 -4.45 2.44
N TYR A 635 16.28 -4.81 1.65
CA TYR A 635 14.99 -4.13 1.72
C TYR A 635 14.31 -4.26 3.07
N ILE A 636 14.39 -5.42 3.74
CA ILE A 636 13.89 -5.61 5.11
C ILE A 636 14.56 -4.62 6.07
N LEU A 637 15.87 -4.45 5.96
CA LEU A 637 16.63 -3.53 6.81
C LEU A 637 16.35 -2.06 6.47
N ILE A 638 16.12 -1.72 5.20
CA ILE A 638 15.77 -0.36 4.78
C ILE A 638 14.37 0.03 5.28
N ASN A 639 13.38 -0.88 5.19
CA ASN A 639 12.01 -0.65 5.70
C ASN A 639 11.92 -0.68 7.24
N ARG A 640 13.04 -0.93 7.95
CA ARG A 640 13.06 -0.97 9.41
C ARG A 640 13.10 0.45 9.95
N ASP A 641 12.08 0.78 10.73
CA ASP A 641 11.83 2.14 11.20
C ASP A 641 12.16 2.23 12.69
N LYS A 642 13.33 2.81 13.00
CA LYS A 642 14.03 2.66 14.29
C LYS A 642 14.25 1.19 14.64
N THR A 643 13.32 0.58 15.35
CA THR A 643 13.37 -0.82 15.76
C THR A 643 12.27 -1.64 15.14
N GLY A 644 11.20 -1.00 14.64
CA GLY A 644 10.03 -1.64 14.08
C GLY A 644 10.33 -2.27 12.73
N ILE A 645 10.10 -3.58 12.61
CA ILE A 645 10.19 -4.29 11.34
C ILE A 645 8.84 -4.14 10.63
N GLN A 646 8.85 -3.56 9.44
CA GLN A 646 7.65 -3.23 8.68
C GLN A 646 7.69 -3.85 7.28
N PRO A 647 6.53 -4.20 6.70
CA PRO A 647 6.48 -4.80 5.37
C PRO A 647 6.66 -3.77 4.24
N GLY A 648 6.59 -2.46 4.51
CA GLY A 648 6.74 -1.41 3.51
C GLY A 648 6.80 0.00 4.07
N SER A 649 7.37 0.95 3.32
CA SER A 649 7.65 2.31 3.76
C SER A 649 6.57 3.35 3.45
N ARG A 650 5.43 2.97 2.84
CA ARG A 650 4.33 3.90 2.54
C ARG A 650 3.00 3.35 3.02
N SER A 651 2.39 2.45 2.23
CA SER A 651 1.06 1.90 2.51
C SER A 651 1.03 1.10 3.82
N TYR A 652 2.16 0.48 4.19
CA TYR A 652 2.31 -0.38 5.36
C TYR A 652 3.38 0.11 6.35
N ASP A 653 3.53 1.44 6.48
CA ASP A 653 4.45 2.09 7.41
C ASP A 653 4.04 1.88 8.90
N ARG A 654 3.99 0.61 9.34
CA ARG A 654 3.62 0.10 10.68
C ARG A 654 4.19 -1.31 10.89
N SER A 655 4.44 -1.68 12.15
CA SER A 655 4.96 -3.02 12.50
C SER A 655 3.85 -3.97 12.94
N TRP A 656 3.41 -4.87 12.07
CA TRP A 656 2.57 -6.01 12.48
C TRP A 656 3.43 -7.07 13.15
N ILE A 657 2.95 -7.66 14.25
CA ILE A 657 3.69 -8.76 14.91
C ILE A 657 3.80 -9.99 14.00
N ARG A 658 2.78 -10.28 13.20
CA ARG A 658 2.76 -11.34 12.18
C ARG A 658 3.92 -11.21 11.20
N ASP A 659 3.96 -10.09 10.49
CA ASP A 659 4.99 -9.75 9.52
C ASP A 659 6.36 -9.72 10.19
N GLY A 660 6.44 -9.08 11.37
CA GLY A 660 7.66 -8.91 12.15
C GLY A 660 8.24 -10.24 12.63
N ALA A 661 7.42 -11.18 13.09
CA ALA A 661 7.86 -12.49 13.56
C ALA A 661 8.42 -13.36 12.43
N LEU A 662 7.70 -13.45 11.30
CA LEU A 662 8.12 -14.22 10.13
C LEU A 662 9.34 -13.61 9.44
N THR A 663 9.40 -12.27 9.38
CA THR A 663 10.56 -11.54 8.86
C THR A 663 11.77 -11.68 9.77
N SER A 664 11.58 -11.65 11.09
CA SER A 664 12.65 -11.91 12.05
C SER A 664 13.20 -13.33 11.92
N SER A 665 12.36 -14.34 11.65
CA SER A 665 12.83 -15.69 11.36
C SER A 665 13.74 -15.70 10.13
N ALA A 666 13.37 -15.01 9.04
CA ALA A 666 14.21 -14.89 7.83
C ALA A 666 15.56 -14.19 8.11
N LEU A 667 15.58 -13.16 8.95
CA LEU A 667 16.80 -12.46 9.37
C LEU A 667 17.72 -13.36 10.20
N LEU A 668 17.19 -14.04 11.22
CA LEU A 668 17.94 -14.97 12.06
C LEU A 668 18.54 -16.11 11.23
N LYS A 669 17.74 -16.68 10.33
CA LYS A 669 18.12 -17.70 9.35
C LYS A 669 19.16 -17.23 8.32
N SER A 670 19.44 -15.93 8.27
CA SER A 670 20.44 -15.31 7.42
C SER A 670 21.65 -14.76 8.19
N GLY A 671 21.68 -14.90 9.52
CA GLY A 671 22.78 -14.46 10.39
C GLY A 671 22.60 -13.05 10.97
N ILE A 672 21.43 -12.44 10.83
CA ILE A 672 21.13 -11.08 11.31
C ILE A 672 20.34 -11.20 12.62
N VAL A 673 21.03 -10.96 13.74
CA VAL A 673 20.53 -11.27 15.10
C VAL A 673 20.17 -10.01 15.90
N LYS A 674 20.98 -8.97 15.79
CA LYS A 674 20.89 -7.77 16.64
C LYS A 674 19.57 -7.03 16.42
N GLU A 675 19.20 -6.83 15.17
CA GLU A 675 17.99 -6.12 14.72
C GLU A 675 16.73 -6.81 15.23
N VAL A 676 16.74 -8.15 15.28
CA VAL A 676 15.64 -8.97 15.79
C VAL A 676 15.50 -8.81 17.31
N LYS A 677 16.62 -8.84 18.05
CA LYS A 677 16.58 -8.58 19.51
C LYS A 677 15.99 -7.21 19.81
N GLU A 678 16.45 -6.19 19.12
CA GLU A 678 15.98 -4.81 19.26
C GLU A 678 14.48 -4.69 18.92
N PHE A 679 14.00 -5.38 17.89
CA PHE A 679 12.58 -5.43 17.56
C PHE A 679 11.76 -6.06 18.69
N ILE A 680 12.19 -7.20 19.23
CA ILE A 680 11.50 -7.86 20.35
C ILE A 680 11.46 -6.95 21.57
N ASP A 681 12.61 -6.40 21.96
CA ASP A 681 12.72 -5.52 23.13
C ASP A 681 11.78 -4.31 23.01
N TRP A 682 11.69 -3.72 21.82
CA TRP A 682 10.78 -2.62 21.54
C TRP A 682 9.30 -3.04 21.56
N TYR A 683 8.93 -4.11 20.85
CA TYR A 683 7.55 -4.57 20.76
C TYR A 683 7.00 -4.99 22.14
N SER A 684 7.87 -5.58 22.98
CA SER A 684 7.55 -5.94 24.36
C SER A 684 7.07 -4.77 25.23
N LEU A 685 7.38 -3.52 24.87
CA LEU A 685 6.94 -2.33 25.61
C LEU A 685 5.47 -1.98 25.40
N TYR A 686 4.84 -2.57 24.38
CA TYR A 686 3.51 -2.21 23.90
C TYR A 686 2.43 -3.23 24.25
N LEU A 687 2.77 -4.32 24.96
CA LEU A 687 1.76 -5.24 25.48
C LEU A 687 0.78 -4.51 26.38
N PHE A 688 -0.49 -4.85 26.27
CA PHE A 688 -1.50 -4.37 27.20
C PHE A 688 -1.30 -5.01 28.58
N GLU A 689 -1.85 -4.38 29.61
CA GLU A 689 -1.60 -4.77 31.01
C GLU A 689 -2.05 -6.20 31.34
N ASP A 690 -3.10 -6.65 30.65
CA ASP A 690 -3.73 -7.97 30.72
C ASP A 690 -3.02 -9.06 29.92
N GLY A 691 -1.95 -8.73 29.20
CA GLY A 691 -1.20 -9.68 28.37
C GLY A 691 -1.65 -9.74 26.91
N LYS A 692 -2.66 -8.97 26.49
CA LYS A 692 -3.00 -8.84 25.06
C LYS A 692 -1.80 -8.31 24.29
N VAL A 693 -1.48 -8.99 23.19
CA VAL A 693 -0.45 -8.55 22.25
C VAL A 693 -1.15 -7.69 21.19
N PRO A 694 -0.72 -6.45 20.96
CA PRO A 694 -1.26 -5.65 19.86
C PRO A 694 -0.91 -6.30 18.52
N CYS A 695 -1.86 -6.28 17.58
CA CYS A 695 -1.63 -6.78 16.23
C CYS A 695 -0.62 -5.93 15.45
N VAL A 696 -0.62 -4.61 15.72
CA VAL A 696 0.23 -3.62 15.09
C VAL A 696 0.77 -2.64 16.12
N VAL A 697 2.00 -2.18 15.93
CA VAL A 697 2.55 -1.01 16.62
C VAL A 697 3.09 -0.02 15.58
N ASP A 698 2.76 1.25 15.75
CA ASP A 698 3.33 2.34 14.96
C ASP A 698 3.66 3.58 15.82
N PHE A 699 3.98 4.71 15.18
CA PHE A 699 4.35 5.94 15.89
C PHE A 699 3.27 6.45 16.86
N ARG A 700 2.00 6.06 16.66
CA ARG A 700 0.87 6.39 17.52
C ARG A 700 0.81 5.46 18.75
N GLY A 701 1.29 4.22 18.66
CA GLY A 701 1.22 3.23 19.74
C GLY A 701 0.64 1.87 19.30
N PRO A 702 0.17 1.04 20.26
CA PRO A 702 -0.34 -0.32 20.00
C PRO A 702 -1.77 -0.29 19.48
N ASP A 703 -2.03 -0.86 18.30
CA ASP A 703 -3.38 -0.99 17.75
C ASP A 703 -4.22 -1.98 18.60
N PRO A 704 -5.41 -1.57 19.09
CA PRO A 704 -6.26 -2.42 19.93
C PRO A 704 -7.14 -3.40 19.14
N VAL A 705 -7.12 -3.39 17.80
CA VAL A 705 -7.94 -4.30 16.97
C VAL A 705 -7.63 -5.78 17.32
N PRO A 706 -8.65 -6.62 17.58
CA PRO A 706 -8.42 -8.04 17.82
C PRO A 706 -7.92 -8.78 16.57
N GLU A 707 -6.69 -9.28 16.65
CA GLU A 707 -6.13 -10.31 15.77
C GLU A 707 -5.48 -11.37 16.66
N ASN A 708 -6.10 -12.55 16.76
CA ASN A 708 -5.79 -13.50 17.84
C ASN A 708 -4.53 -14.34 17.61
N ASP A 709 -4.02 -14.39 16.37
CA ASP A 709 -2.69 -14.91 16.00
C ASP A 709 -1.53 -14.19 16.70
N SER A 710 -1.67 -12.88 16.92
CA SER A 710 -0.65 -11.99 17.49
C SER A 710 0.06 -12.54 18.74
N HIS A 711 -0.70 -13.19 19.62
CA HIS A 711 -0.21 -13.75 20.88
C HIS A 711 0.76 -14.90 20.66
N GLY A 712 0.39 -15.81 19.75
CA GLY A 712 1.21 -16.95 19.40
C GLY A 712 2.48 -16.54 18.66
N GLU A 713 2.35 -15.59 17.73
CA GLU A 713 3.46 -15.04 16.94
C GLU A 713 4.51 -14.34 17.82
N TYR A 714 4.08 -13.58 18.83
CA TYR A 714 4.99 -12.94 19.78
C TYR A 714 5.81 -13.94 20.58
N ILE A 715 5.17 -15.01 21.10
CA ILE A 715 5.88 -16.06 21.84
C ILE A 715 6.81 -16.83 20.89
N TYR A 716 6.35 -17.15 19.68
CA TYR A 716 7.16 -17.77 18.64
C TYR A 716 8.42 -16.95 18.35
N LEU A 717 8.29 -15.65 18.15
CA LEU A 717 9.42 -14.76 17.88
C LEU A 717 10.48 -14.82 18.99
N ILE A 718 10.07 -14.79 20.27
CA ILE A 718 11.00 -14.91 21.40
C ILE A 718 11.69 -16.27 21.39
N ARG A 719 10.93 -17.35 21.17
CA ARG A 719 11.49 -18.70 21.10
C ARG A 719 12.44 -18.86 19.93
N GLU A 720 12.12 -18.28 18.77
CA GLU A 720 12.91 -18.31 17.56
C GLU A 720 14.24 -17.60 17.77
N TYR A 721 14.24 -16.41 18.38
CA TYR A 721 15.48 -15.73 18.76
C TYR A 721 16.37 -16.61 19.65
N PHE A 722 15.80 -17.28 20.67
CA PHE A 722 16.57 -18.21 21.49
C PHE A 722 17.09 -19.41 20.69
N ASN A 723 16.33 -19.93 19.73
CA ASN A 723 16.76 -21.07 18.92
C ASN A 723 18.12 -20.80 18.24
N PHE A 724 18.35 -19.59 17.76
CA PHE A 724 19.61 -19.20 17.09
C PHE A 724 20.69 -18.69 18.05
N THR A 725 20.32 -18.09 19.19
CA THR A 725 21.30 -17.43 20.08
C THR A 725 21.65 -18.21 21.33
N LYS A 726 20.78 -19.13 21.76
CA LYS A 726 20.84 -19.84 23.05
C LYS A 726 20.92 -18.91 24.27
N ASP A 727 20.44 -17.66 24.14
CA ASP A 727 20.49 -16.65 25.19
C ASP A 727 19.43 -16.92 26.28
N THR A 728 19.80 -17.72 27.29
CA THR A 728 18.93 -18.03 28.42
C THR A 728 18.64 -16.82 29.31
N ALA A 729 19.52 -15.80 29.34
CA ALA A 729 19.30 -14.59 30.12
C ALA A 729 18.17 -13.76 29.51
N PHE A 730 18.15 -13.65 28.18
CA PHE A 730 17.06 -13.02 27.44
C PHE A 730 15.72 -13.74 27.67
N LEU A 731 15.68 -15.08 27.64
CA LEU A 731 14.44 -15.81 27.94
C LEU A 731 13.94 -15.52 29.35
N ARG A 732 14.83 -15.48 30.35
CA ARG A 732 14.45 -15.12 31.73
C ARG A 732 13.88 -13.70 31.82
N ASP A 733 14.48 -12.74 31.11
CA ASP A 733 13.99 -11.35 31.05
C ASP A 733 12.56 -11.28 30.50
N LYS A 734 12.26 -12.02 29.43
CA LYS A 734 10.94 -12.01 28.79
C LYS A 734 9.90 -12.91 29.46
N ASN A 735 10.30 -13.76 30.40
CA ASN A 735 9.42 -14.81 30.93
C ASN A 735 8.14 -14.24 31.55
N ARG A 736 8.23 -13.11 32.25
CA ARG A 736 7.06 -12.46 32.86
C ARG A 736 6.03 -12.04 31.81
N GLN A 737 6.46 -11.49 30.69
CA GLN A 737 5.59 -11.11 29.59
C GLN A 737 4.98 -12.36 28.94
N ILE A 738 5.77 -13.41 28.72
CA ILE A 738 5.29 -14.68 28.13
C ILE A 738 4.15 -15.26 28.97
N LEU A 739 4.31 -15.35 30.29
CA LEU A 739 3.28 -15.88 31.17
C LEU A 739 1.99 -15.06 31.10
N LYS A 740 2.08 -13.72 31.07
CA LYS A 740 0.89 -12.86 30.87
C LYS A 740 0.19 -13.10 29.53
N VAL A 741 0.95 -13.28 28.45
CA VAL A 741 0.37 -13.57 27.13
C VAL A 741 -0.33 -14.93 27.15
N VAL A 742 0.22 -15.92 27.85
CA VAL A 742 -0.43 -17.22 28.05
C VAL A 742 -1.71 -17.10 28.86
N ASP A 743 -1.71 -16.32 29.95
CA ASP A 743 -2.92 -16.04 30.74
C ASP A 743 -4.01 -15.39 29.86
N TYR A 744 -3.62 -14.48 28.97
CA TYR A 744 -4.55 -13.86 28.01
C TYR A 744 -5.10 -14.88 27.01
N ILE A 745 -4.25 -15.73 26.42
CA ILE A 745 -4.67 -16.84 25.54
C ILE A 745 -5.68 -17.75 26.26
N GLU A 746 -5.40 -18.14 27.51
CA GLU A 746 -6.30 -18.96 28.32
C GLU A 746 -7.66 -18.27 28.50
N SER A 747 -7.67 -16.95 28.75
CA SER A 747 -8.90 -16.16 28.86
C SER A 747 -9.71 -16.14 27.56
N LEU A 748 -9.05 -16.11 26.39
CA LEU A 748 -9.71 -16.17 25.08
C LEU A 748 -10.34 -17.54 24.86
N ILE A 749 -9.60 -18.61 25.11
CA ILE A 749 -10.08 -20.01 25.00
C ILE A 749 -11.29 -20.25 25.91
N ALA A 750 -11.29 -19.67 27.11
CA ALA A 750 -12.39 -19.78 28.05
C ALA A 750 -13.72 -19.25 27.48
N GLN A 751 -13.69 -18.22 26.63
CA GLN A 751 -14.90 -17.64 26.01
C GLN A 751 -15.62 -18.62 25.08
N ARG A 752 -14.91 -19.62 24.55
CA ARG A 752 -15.49 -20.69 23.70
C ARG A 752 -15.53 -22.05 24.39
N SER A 753 -15.20 -22.10 25.69
CA SER A 753 -15.18 -23.34 26.49
C SER A 753 -16.42 -23.51 27.38
N THR A 754 -17.55 -22.91 27.00
CA THR A 754 -18.82 -22.96 27.78
C THR A 754 -19.72 -24.12 27.37
N ASP A 755 -20.72 -24.44 28.20
CA ASP A 755 -21.73 -25.48 27.90
C ASP A 755 -22.52 -25.20 26.62
N TYR A 756 -22.69 -23.93 26.23
CA TYR A 756 -23.32 -23.53 24.98
C TYR A 756 -22.54 -24.08 23.78
N TYR A 757 -21.22 -23.88 23.75
CA TYR A 757 -20.37 -24.36 22.67
C TYR A 757 -20.19 -25.88 22.73
N LYS A 758 -20.07 -26.44 23.94
CA LYS A 758 -19.86 -27.88 24.15
C LYS A 758 -21.05 -28.74 23.72
N ASN A 759 -22.27 -28.31 24.06
CA ASN A 759 -23.50 -29.09 23.91
C ASN A 759 -24.39 -28.60 22.76
N GLY A 760 -23.94 -27.63 21.97
CA GLY A 760 -24.65 -27.11 20.80
C GLY A 760 -24.76 -28.12 19.65
N ASN A 761 -25.33 -27.70 18.52
CA ASN A 761 -25.27 -28.50 17.28
C ASN A 761 -23.82 -28.53 16.72
N ASP A 762 -23.55 -29.33 15.69
CA ASP A 762 -22.19 -29.50 15.17
C ASP A 762 -21.56 -28.18 14.66
N SER A 763 -22.35 -27.19 14.21
CA SER A 763 -21.85 -25.86 13.82
C SER A 763 -21.42 -25.00 15.00
N ILE A 764 -22.08 -25.15 16.15
CA ILE A 764 -21.70 -24.48 17.39
C ILE A 764 -20.54 -25.24 18.08
N ARG A 765 -20.58 -26.58 18.05
CA ARG A 765 -19.53 -27.43 18.60
C ARG A 765 -18.21 -27.32 17.86
N SER A 766 -18.21 -27.00 16.56
CA SER A 766 -16.98 -26.70 15.83
C SER A 766 -16.26 -25.47 16.35
N LEU A 767 -16.87 -24.65 17.20
CA LEU A 767 -16.25 -23.47 17.80
C LEU A 767 -15.71 -23.75 19.22
N TYR A 768 -16.02 -24.91 19.81
CA TYR A 768 -15.69 -25.21 21.20
C TYR A 768 -14.19 -25.23 21.45
N GLY A 769 -13.75 -24.45 22.44
CA GLY A 769 -12.36 -24.41 22.89
C GLY A 769 -11.37 -23.72 21.93
N LEU A 770 -11.86 -23.03 20.90
CA LEU A 770 -11.04 -22.17 20.04
C LEU A 770 -10.84 -20.77 20.64
N VAL A 771 -9.91 -19.99 20.08
CA VAL A 771 -9.90 -18.53 20.30
C VAL A 771 -11.10 -17.89 19.56
N PRO A 772 -11.65 -16.76 20.06
CA PRO A 772 -12.86 -16.15 19.48
C PRO A 772 -12.59 -15.54 18.09
N GLU A 773 -13.67 -15.07 17.46
CA GLU A 773 -13.63 -14.44 16.14
C GLU A 773 -12.70 -13.22 16.10
N SER A 774 -11.93 -13.09 15.03
CA SER A 774 -11.05 -11.96 14.76
C SER A 774 -11.03 -11.62 13.26
N ILE A 775 -10.33 -10.55 12.87
CA ILE A 775 -10.11 -10.18 11.46
C ILE A 775 -8.72 -10.57 10.93
N SER A 776 -8.00 -11.45 11.64
CA SER A 776 -6.63 -11.87 11.33
C SER A 776 -6.43 -12.42 9.91
N HIS A 777 -5.17 -12.35 9.44
CA HIS A 777 -4.73 -12.77 8.10
C HIS A 777 -5.53 -12.16 6.94
N GLU A 778 -6.04 -10.94 7.10
CA GLU A 778 -6.68 -10.09 6.07
C GLU A 778 -7.97 -10.63 5.42
N GLY A 779 -8.29 -11.91 5.60
CA GLY A 779 -9.39 -12.60 4.92
C GLY A 779 -10.79 -12.30 5.46
N TYR A 780 -10.90 -11.78 6.68
CA TYR A 780 -12.17 -11.68 7.41
C TYR A 780 -12.55 -10.26 7.86
N SER A 781 -12.00 -9.23 7.21
CA SER A 781 -12.33 -7.82 7.48
C SER A 781 -13.82 -7.48 7.24
N ALA A 782 -14.50 -8.21 6.36
CA ALA A 782 -15.94 -8.04 6.12
C ALA A 782 -16.81 -8.49 7.30
N LYS A 783 -16.35 -9.51 8.05
CA LYS A 783 -16.97 -10.03 9.27
C LYS A 783 -15.97 -10.94 10.00
N PRO A 784 -15.63 -10.67 11.28
CA PRO A 784 -14.75 -11.53 12.06
C PRO A 784 -15.19 -13.00 12.09
N MET A 785 -14.23 -13.94 12.05
CA MET A 785 -14.47 -15.40 12.03
C MET A 785 -13.49 -16.16 12.95
N HIS A 786 -13.81 -17.41 13.31
CA HIS A 786 -12.88 -18.34 13.99
C HIS A 786 -11.88 -18.91 12.97
N SER A 787 -10.87 -18.09 12.63
CA SER A 787 -9.81 -18.44 11.69
C SER A 787 -8.92 -19.55 12.21
N TYR A 788 -8.62 -20.56 11.39
CA TYR A 788 -7.63 -21.58 11.77
C TYR A 788 -6.20 -21.02 11.77
N TRP A 789 -5.95 -19.90 11.10
CA TRP A 789 -4.68 -19.16 11.21
C TRP A 789 -4.37 -18.81 12.68
N ASP A 790 -5.32 -18.17 13.35
CA ASP A 790 -5.21 -17.75 14.76
C ASP A 790 -4.97 -18.94 15.67
N ASN A 791 -5.70 -20.03 15.41
CA ASN A 791 -5.61 -21.22 16.22
C ASN A 791 -4.29 -21.97 16.00
N PHE A 792 -3.73 -21.98 14.79
CA PHE A 792 -2.41 -22.56 14.53
C PHE A 792 -1.28 -21.76 15.20
N PHE A 793 -1.35 -20.43 15.20
CA PHE A 793 -0.38 -19.63 15.97
C PHE A 793 -0.59 -19.77 17.48
N THR A 794 -1.84 -19.88 17.94
CA THR A 794 -2.12 -20.14 19.36
C THR A 794 -1.46 -21.43 19.84
N ILE A 795 -1.61 -22.54 19.11
CA ILE A 795 -0.95 -23.81 19.50
C ILE A 795 0.58 -23.70 19.40
N LYS A 796 1.14 -22.99 18.41
CA LYS A 796 2.58 -22.73 18.31
C LYS A 796 3.09 -21.93 19.53
N GLY A 797 2.39 -20.87 19.92
CA GLY A 797 2.71 -20.10 21.12
C GLY A 797 2.67 -20.93 22.40
N LEU A 798 1.67 -21.80 22.57
CA LEU A 798 1.58 -22.69 23.73
C LEU A 798 2.69 -23.76 23.75
N LYS A 799 3.06 -24.33 22.58
CA LYS A 799 4.23 -25.24 22.45
C LYS A 799 5.52 -24.54 22.88
N ASP A 800 5.74 -23.34 22.36
CA ASP A 800 6.95 -22.57 22.61
C ASP A 800 7.03 -22.07 24.05
N ALA A 801 5.92 -21.61 24.63
CA ALA A 801 5.85 -21.18 26.03
C ALA A 801 6.15 -22.33 26.99
N ALA A 802 5.56 -23.52 26.77
CA ALA A 802 5.87 -24.70 27.57
C ALA A 802 7.36 -25.06 27.48
N GLU A 803 7.91 -25.10 26.27
CA GLU A 803 9.33 -25.39 26.06
C GLU A 803 10.25 -24.36 26.73
N ILE A 804 9.89 -23.08 26.72
CA ILE A 804 10.61 -22.02 27.44
C ILE A 804 10.61 -22.30 28.95
N GLN A 805 9.48 -22.67 29.55
CA GLN A 805 9.44 -23.02 30.97
C GLN A 805 10.34 -24.22 31.28
N ARG A 806 10.34 -25.23 30.39
CA ARG A 806 11.23 -26.40 30.51
C ARG A 806 12.71 -26.00 30.46
N ILE A 807 13.09 -25.12 29.53
CA ILE A 807 14.46 -24.60 29.40
C ILE A 807 14.89 -23.80 30.63
N LEU A 808 13.97 -23.01 31.20
CA LEU A 808 14.24 -22.18 32.38
C LEU A 808 14.22 -22.97 33.70
N GLY A 809 13.66 -24.18 33.70
CA GLY A 809 13.52 -25.03 34.89
C GLY A 809 12.26 -24.75 35.71
N GLU A 810 11.28 -24.04 35.14
CA GLU A 810 10.04 -23.62 35.80
C GLU A 810 8.96 -24.71 35.71
N LYS A 811 9.05 -25.72 36.58
CA LYS A 811 8.26 -26.96 36.47
C LYS A 811 6.74 -26.74 36.57
N GLU A 812 6.28 -25.91 37.51
CA GLU A 812 4.84 -25.68 37.73
C GLU A 812 4.20 -25.00 36.51
N ASN A 813 4.83 -23.93 36.00
CA ASN A 813 4.38 -23.25 34.79
C ASN A 813 4.44 -24.19 33.58
N PHE A 814 5.48 -25.02 33.46
CA PHE A 814 5.54 -26.03 32.40
C PHE A 814 4.32 -26.97 32.43
N GLU A 815 3.98 -27.52 33.59
CA GLU A 815 2.85 -28.46 33.73
C GLU A 815 1.50 -27.77 33.42
N HIS A 816 1.27 -26.55 33.91
CA HIS A 816 0.07 -25.77 33.61
C HIS A 816 -0.09 -25.51 32.12
N ILE A 817 0.92 -24.93 31.48
CA ILE A 817 0.89 -24.54 30.07
C ILE A 817 0.80 -25.78 29.17
N ASN A 818 1.48 -26.87 29.54
CA ASN A 818 1.40 -28.11 28.79
C ASN A 818 -0.02 -28.72 28.84
N ASN A 819 -0.72 -28.66 29.98
CA ASN A 819 -2.12 -29.12 30.06
C ASN A 819 -3.07 -28.26 29.22
N LEU A 820 -2.89 -26.93 29.22
CA LEU A 820 -3.63 -26.01 28.35
C LEU A 820 -3.38 -26.32 26.88
N ARG A 821 -2.11 -26.52 26.49
CA ARG A 821 -1.67 -26.91 25.14
C ARG A 821 -2.35 -28.20 24.66
N GLU A 822 -2.33 -29.25 25.48
CA GLU A 822 -2.96 -30.54 25.14
C GLU A 822 -4.47 -30.40 24.92
N THR A 823 -5.14 -29.69 25.83
CA THR A 823 -6.60 -29.45 25.74
C THR A 823 -6.94 -28.65 24.47
N PHE A 824 -6.20 -27.58 24.20
CA PHE A 824 -6.39 -26.76 23.03
C PHE A 824 -6.14 -27.54 21.73
N SER A 825 -5.06 -28.33 21.66
CA SER A 825 -4.76 -29.20 20.51
C SER A 825 -5.90 -30.16 20.20
N GLN A 826 -6.43 -30.86 21.21
CA GLN A 826 -7.57 -31.75 21.03
C GLN A 826 -8.81 -31.03 20.48
N ASN A 827 -9.13 -29.85 21.01
CA ASN A 827 -10.25 -29.05 20.57
C ASN A 827 -10.09 -28.53 19.14
N LEU A 828 -8.89 -28.04 18.78
CA LEU A 828 -8.55 -27.57 17.44
C LEU A 828 -8.80 -28.66 16.39
N TYR A 829 -8.24 -29.86 16.58
CA TYR A 829 -8.40 -30.93 15.59
C TYR A 829 -9.81 -31.52 15.57
N ASN A 830 -10.54 -31.49 16.69
CA ASN A 830 -11.97 -31.80 16.71
C ASN A 830 -12.78 -30.76 15.90
N SER A 831 -12.46 -29.49 16.07
CA SER A 831 -13.08 -28.39 15.31
C SER A 831 -12.87 -28.57 13.81
N ILE A 832 -11.64 -28.77 13.34
CA ILE A 832 -11.32 -28.96 11.92
C ILE A 832 -12.15 -30.10 11.32
N ARG A 833 -12.20 -31.26 12.01
CA ARG A 833 -13.01 -32.41 11.56
C ARG A 833 -14.51 -32.09 11.49
N LEU A 834 -15.04 -31.37 12.48
CA LEU A 834 -16.45 -30.98 12.50
C LEU A 834 -16.77 -29.95 11.41
N ALA A 835 -15.94 -28.93 11.23
CA ALA A 835 -16.10 -27.92 10.18
C ALA A 835 -16.10 -28.58 8.79
N MET A 836 -15.14 -29.47 8.52
CA MET A 836 -15.12 -30.22 7.26
C MET A 836 -16.40 -31.03 7.03
N ARG A 837 -16.90 -31.69 8.07
CA ARG A 837 -18.14 -32.47 8.01
C ARG A 837 -19.36 -31.59 7.76
N ASN A 838 -19.46 -30.46 8.47
CA ASN A 838 -20.56 -29.51 8.36
C ASN A 838 -20.67 -28.91 6.96
N HIS A 839 -19.53 -28.61 6.34
CA HIS A 839 -19.44 -27.99 5.02
C HIS A 839 -19.30 -28.99 3.87
N ASN A 840 -19.19 -30.29 4.17
CA ASN A 840 -18.99 -31.37 3.21
C ASN A 840 -17.78 -31.12 2.28
N ILE A 841 -16.62 -30.86 2.88
CA ILE A 841 -15.35 -30.55 2.18
C ILE A 841 -14.26 -31.56 2.53
N SER A 842 -13.28 -31.70 1.64
CA SER A 842 -12.17 -32.68 1.74
C SER A 842 -10.79 -32.02 1.79
N TYR A 843 -10.71 -30.79 2.28
CA TYR A 843 -9.50 -29.98 2.44
C TYR A 843 -9.55 -29.29 3.81
N ILE A 844 -8.42 -28.77 4.29
CA ILE A 844 -8.36 -27.99 5.53
C ILE A 844 -9.03 -26.62 5.30
N PRO A 845 -10.13 -26.30 6.00
CA PRO A 845 -10.82 -25.02 5.83
C PRO A 845 -10.01 -23.83 6.36
N GLY A 846 -10.31 -22.62 5.86
CA GLY A 846 -9.75 -21.35 6.34
C GLY A 846 -10.31 -20.94 7.70
N CYS A 847 -11.63 -21.05 7.89
CA CYS A 847 -12.30 -20.86 9.18
C CYS A 847 -13.40 -21.90 9.44
N ALA A 848 -13.80 -22.02 10.71
CA ALA A 848 -14.81 -22.99 11.12
C ALA A 848 -16.21 -22.70 10.53
N GLU A 849 -16.58 -21.42 10.40
CA GLU A 849 -17.92 -20.99 10.01
C GLU A 849 -18.18 -21.11 8.52
N LEU A 850 -17.19 -20.86 7.66
CA LEU A 850 -17.40 -20.80 6.20
C LEU A 850 -16.99 -22.07 5.46
N GLY A 851 -16.08 -22.88 6.02
CA GLY A 851 -15.50 -24.02 5.30
C GLY A 851 -14.78 -23.59 4.01
N ASP A 852 -14.31 -22.35 3.97
CA ASP A 852 -13.69 -21.73 2.81
C ASP A 852 -12.30 -22.29 2.54
N PHE A 853 -11.83 -22.10 1.31
CA PHE A 853 -10.55 -22.64 0.86
C PHE A 853 -9.49 -21.55 0.91
N ASP A 854 -8.48 -21.74 1.76
CA ASP A 854 -7.33 -20.84 1.89
C ASP A 854 -6.03 -21.63 2.14
N ALA A 855 -5.41 -22.08 1.06
CA ALA A 855 -4.14 -22.81 1.13
C ALA A 855 -2.97 -21.92 1.60
N THR A 856 -3.02 -20.62 1.34
CA THR A 856 -1.97 -19.67 1.71
C THR A 856 -1.95 -19.46 3.23
N SER A 857 -3.10 -19.34 3.88
CA SER A 857 -3.19 -19.39 5.34
C SER A 857 -2.73 -20.74 5.89
N THR A 858 -3.12 -21.83 5.24
CA THR A 858 -2.88 -23.18 5.76
C THR A 858 -1.39 -23.54 5.83
N THR A 859 -0.50 -22.85 5.10
CA THR A 859 0.95 -23.14 5.10
C THR A 859 1.59 -23.08 6.48
N ILE A 860 1.12 -22.20 7.37
CA ILE A 860 1.70 -22.05 8.71
C ILE A 860 1.55 -23.31 9.56
N SER A 861 0.52 -24.12 9.29
CA SER A 861 0.32 -25.41 9.96
C SER A 861 1.50 -26.36 9.73
N LEU A 862 2.20 -26.25 8.60
CA LEU A 862 3.44 -26.99 8.34
C LEU A 862 4.63 -26.27 8.97
N THR A 863 4.87 -25.01 8.61
CA THR A 863 5.96 -24.20 9.17
C THR A 863 5.50 -22.75 9.28
N PRO A 864 5.63 -22.10 10.45
CA PRO A 864 6.45 -22.49 11.61
C PRO A 864 5.73 -23.33 12.68
N CYS A 865 4.45 -23.69 12.52
CA CYS A 865 3.71 -24.33 13.61
C CYS A 865 4.09 -25.81 13.85
N ASN A 866 4.61 -26.50 12.83
CA ASN A 866 5.04 -27.91 12.89
C ASN A 866 3.92 -28.84 13.40
N GLU A 867 2.79 -28.86 12.68
CA GLU A 867 1.59 -29.62 13.04
C GLU A 867 1.27 -30.77 12.06
N PHE A 868 2.19 -31.08 11.14
CA PHE A 868 1.98 -32.07 10.09
C PHE A 868 1.54 -33.45 10.62
N ALA A 869 2.10 -33.92 11.74
CA ALA A 869 1.70 -35.19 12.34
C ALA A 869 0.20 -35.22 12.72
N ASN A 870 -0.32 -34.11 13.23
CA ASN A 870 -1.68 -34.00 13.78
C ASN A 870 -2.74 -33.68 12.72
N LEU A 871 -2.35 -33.07 11.59
CA LEU A 871 -3.27 -32.68 10.53
C LEU A 871 -4.00 -33.89 9.91
N PRO A 872 -5.32 -33.75 9.61
CA PRO A 872 -6.09 -34.78 8.90
C PRO A 872 -5.46 -35.16 7.55
N LYS A 873 -5.41 -36.47 7.30
CA LYS A 873 -4.92 -37.07 6.06
C LYS A 873 -6.06 -37.91 5.46
N PRO A 874 -6.36 -37.77 4.16
CA PRO A 874 -5.56 -37.12 3.12
C PRO A 874 -5.76 -35.61 2.93
N GLU A 875 -6.54 -34.93 3.77
CA GLU A 875 -7.01 -33.56 3.54
C GLU A 875 -5.92 -32.51 3.42
N ILE A 876 -4.84 -32.63 4.19
CA ILE A 876 -3.71 -31.71 4.06
C ILE A 876 -3.09 -31.77 2.66
N TYR A 877 -2.92 -32.97 2.09
CA TYR A 877 -2.46 -33.15 0.72
C TYR A 877 -3.47 -32.62 -0.29
N ASN A 878 -4.76 -32.94 -0.10
CA ASN A 878 -5.84 -32.43 -0.96
C ASN A 878 -5.88 -30.90 -1.00
N THR A 879 -5.53 -30.23 0.11
CA THR A 879 -5.48 -28.76 0.19
C THR A 879 -4.45 -28.19 -0.78
N PHE A 880 -3.23 -28.74 -0.75
CA PHE A 880 -2.13 -28.28 -1.60
C PHE A 880 -2.25 -28.78 -3.04
N ASP A 881 -2.80 -29.97 -3.28
CA ASP A 881 -3.12 -30.45 -4.64
C ASP A 881 -4.16 -29.57 -5.32
N LYS A 882 -5.22 -29.20 -4.60
CA LYS A 882 -6.24 -28.28 -5.10
C LYS A 882 -5.65 -26.90 -5.42
N TYR A 883 -4.76 -26.39 -4.56
CA TYR A 883 -4.03 -25.15 -4.85
C TYR A 883 -3.14 -25.31 -6.08
N TYR A 884 -2.37 -26.40 -6.19
CA TYR A 884 -1.45 -26.62 -7.29
C TYR A 884 -2.17 -26.68 -8.63
N GLU A 885 -3.33 -27.34 -8.71
CA GLU A 885 -4.17 -27.33 -9.90
C GLU A 885 -4.69 -25.92 -10.23
N PHE A 886 -5.10 -25.14 -9.23
CA PHE A 886 -5.47 -23.72 -9.44
C PHE A 886 -4.29 -22.90 -9.98
N PHE A 887 -3.13 -23.00 -9.34
CA PHE A 887 -1.88 -22.35 -9.75
C PHE A 887 -1.48 -22.72 -11.18
N LYS A 888 -1.49 -24.02 -11.50
CA LYS A 888 -1.13 -24.53 -12.83
C LYS A 888 -2.08 -24.03 -13.90
N ASN A 889 -3.38 -24.01 -13.63
CA ASN A 889 -4.36 -23.45 -14.55
C ASN A 889 -4.16 -21.94 -14.76
N ARG A 890 -3.78 -21.18 -13.72
CA ARG A 890 -3.41 -19.77 -13.83
C ARG A 890 -2.16 -19.57 -14.68
N ARG A 891 -1.08 -20.30 -14.39
CA ARG A 891 0.21 -20.24 -15.10
C ARG A 891 0.05 -20.61 -16.58
N ASP A 892 -0.67 -21.69 -16.86
CA ASP A 892 -0.83 -22.23 -18.22
C ASP A 892 -1.88 -21.43 -19.04
N GLY A 893 -2.44 -20.34 -18.50
CA GLY A 893 -3.44 -19.51 -19.19
C GLY A 893 -4.81 -20.18 -19.37
N LYS A 894 -5.12 -21.22 -18.59
CA LYS A 894 -6.40 -21.95 -18.62
C LYS A 894 -7.48 -21.31 -17.73
N LEU A 895 -7.07 -20.42 -16.84
CA LEU A 895 -7.96 -19.67 -15.95
C LEU A 895 -7.81 -18.18 -16.26
N GLU A 896 -8.93 -17.50 -16.54
CA GLU A 896 -8.94 -16.04 -16.58
C GLU A 896 -8.74 -15.49 -15.17
N TRP A 897 -7.74 -14.62 -15.00
CA TRP A 897 -7.44 -14.00 -13.72
C TRP A 897 -7.08 -12.52 -13.89
N GLU A 898 -7.43 -11.72 -12.88
CA GLU A 898 -7.20 -10.28 -12.85
C GLU A 898 -5.94 -9.93 -12.05
N ASN A 899 -5.77 -10.53 -10.88
CA ASN A 899 -4.60 -10.38 -10.01
C ASN A 899 -4.37 -11.61 -9.13
N TYR A 900 -3.25 -11.64 -8.42
CA TYR A 900 -2.99 -12.54 -7.30
C TYR A 900 -2.06 -11.87 -6.28
N THR A 901 -1.95 -12.44 -5.08
CA THR A 901 -1.01 -11.99 -4.06
C THR A 901 0.27 -12.84 -4.04
N PRO A 902 1.46 -12.23 -4.09
CA PRO A 902 2.73 -12.95 -3.89
C PRO A 902 2.94 -13.55 -2.51
N TYR A 903 2.04 -13.40 -1.54
CA TYR A 903 2.07 -14.20 -0.30
C TYR A 903 2.10 -15.70 -0.59
N GLU A 904 1.63 -16.14 -1.76
CA GLU A 904 1.76 -17.52 -2.24
C GLU A 904 3.22 -18.04 -2.31
N ASN A 905 4.25 -17.18 -2.21
CA ASN A 905 5.65 -17.62 -2.08
C ASN A 905 5.85 -18.60 -0.90
N ARG A 906 5.10 -18.47 0.19
CA ARG A 906 5.21 -19.39 1.34
C ARG A 906 4.81 -20.84 1.01
N ILE A 907 4.02 -21.04 -0.05
CA ILE A 907 3.61 -22.39 -0.51
C ILE A 907 4.80 -23.16 -1.11
N ILE A 908 5.85 -22.46 -1.58
CA ILE A 908 7.10 -23.11 -1.99
C ILE A 908 7.64 -23.97 -0.84
N GLY A 909 7.73 -23.40 0.37
CA GLY A 909 8.19 -24.11 1.56
C GLY A 909 7.29 -25.30 1.92
N SER A 910 5.97 -25.16 1.76
CA SER A 910 5.00 -26.24 2.01
C SER A 910 5.23 -27.44 1.09
N PHE A 911 5.44 -27.23 -0.22
CA PHE A 911 5.74 -28.35 -1.13
C PHE A 911 7.07 -29.04 -0.81
N ILE A 912 8.07 -28.31 -0.32
CA ILE A 912 9.33 -28.91 0.13
C ILE A 912 9.08 -29.79 1.37
N MET A 913 8.32 -29.30 2.36
CA MET A 913 7.97 -30.06 3.56
C MET A 913 7.12 -31.30 3.26
N LEU A 914 6.27 -31.23 2.22
CA LEU A 914 5.46 -32.36 1.73
C LEU A 914 6.24 -33.29 0.79
N ASN A 915 7.55 -33.07 0.60
CA ASN A 915 8.43 -33.89 -0.23
C ASN A 915 8.02 -33.90 -1.72
N GLU A 916 7.60 -32.74 -2.24
CA GLU A 916 7.23 -32.50 -3.64
C GLU A 916 8.08 -31.35 -4.27
N PRO A 917 9.41 -31.50 -4.36
CA PRO A 917 10.32 -30.42 -4.75
C PRO A 917 10.08 -29.91 -6.18
N GLU A 918 9.60 -30.74 -7.10
CA GLU A 918 9.32 -30.34 -8.48
C GLU A 918 8.20 -29.29 -8.55
N LYS A 919 7.16 -29.43 -7.73
CA LYS A 919 6.10 -28.42 -7.63
C LYS A 919 6.67 -27.11 -7.07
N ALA A 920 7.55 -27.19 -6.07
CA ALA A 920 8.21 -26.01 -5.50
C ALA A 920 9.05 -25.24 -6.54
N HIS A 921 9.79 -25.95 -7.42
CA HIS A 921 10.56 -25.35 -8.51
C HIS A 921 9.67 -24.59 -9.50
N GLU A 922 8.54 -25.17 -9.89
CA GLU A 922 7.58 -24.51 -10.79
C GLU A 922 6.99 -23.22 -10.20
N LEU A 923 6.72 -23.20 -8.89
CA LEU A 923 6.27 -22.00 -8.18
C LEU A 923 7.36 -20.91 -8.15
N ILE A 924 8.62 -21.30 -7.82
CA ILE A 924 9.76 -20.37 -7.79
C ILE A 924 9.90 -19.65 -9.13
N ASP A 925 9.91 -20.41 -10.24
CA ASP A 925 10.04 -19.84 -11.58
C ASP A 925 8.90 -18.88 -11.93
N TYR A 926 7.67 -19.25 -11.59
CA TYR A 926 6.49 -18.42 -11.84
C TYR A 926 6.56 -17.08 -11.08
N PHE A 927 6.82 -17.13 -9.76
CA PHE A 927 6.81 -15.92 -8.95
C PHE A 927 7.99 -15.00 -9.27
N LEU A 928 9.18 -15.55 -9.53
CA LEU A 928 10.32 -14.74 -9.99
C LEU A 928 9.95 -13.95 -11.26
N ASN A 929 9.26 -14.57 -12.22
CA ASN A 929 8.78 -13.93 -13.45
C ASN A 929 7.69 -12.86 -13.24
N ASN A 930 7.23 -12.66 -12.00
CA ASN A 930 6.22 -11.65 -11.68
C ASN A 930 6.78 -10.51 -10.82
N GLN A 931 8.09 -10.46 -10.58
CA GLN A 931 8.79 -9.29 -10.02
C GLN A 931 8.66 -8.08 -10.94
N ARG A 932 8.44 -6.88 -10.39
CA ARG A 932 8.21 -5.65 -11.18
C ARG A 932 8.94 -4.45 -10.55
N PRO A 933 9.89 -3.83 -11.28
CA PRO A 933 10.62 -4.32 -12.44
C PRO A 933 11.53 -5.50 -12.07
N HIS A 934 11.86 -6.36 -13.04
CA HIS A 934 12.67 -7.56 -12.79
C HIS A 934 14.05 -7.28 -12.19
N GLY A 935 14.70 -6.19 -12.61
CA GLY A 935 16.08 -5.90 -12.21
C GLY A 935 16.25 -5.36 -10.79
N TRP A 936 15.17 -5.21 -10.02
CA TRP A 936 15.19 -4.87 -8.60
C TRP A 936 14.84 -6.04 -7.68
N TYR A 937 14.47 -7.20 -8.23
CA TYR A 937 14.35 -8.47 -7.49
C TYR A 937 13.44 -8.43 -6.25
N HIS A 938 12.31 -7.72 -6.33
CA HIS A 938 11.28 -7.71 -5.29
C HIS A 938 9.87 -7.79 -5.88
N TRP A 939 8.90 -7.93 -4.99
CA TRP A 939 7.48 -7.98 -5.32
C TRP A 939 6.73 -6.85 -4.63
N ALA A 940 5.56 -6.56 -5.19
CA ALA A 940 4.50 -5.84 -4.50
C ALA A 940 3.60 -6.84 -3.76
N GLU A 941 2.66 -6.36 -2.95
CA GLU A 941 1.65 -7.19 -2.28
C GLU A 941 0.63 -7.80 -3.24
N VAL A 942 0.31 -7.08 -4.34
CA VAL A 942 -0.63 -7.53 -5.36
C VAL A 942 -0.01 -7.41 -6.74
N VAL A 943 -0.11 -8.48 -7.52
CA VAL A 943 0.32 -8.53 -8.91
C VAL A 943 -0.89 -8.61 -9.82
N TRP A 944 -1.14 -7.54 -10.58
CA TRP A 944 -2.16 -7.51 -11.64
C TRP A 944 -1.68 -8.23 -12.89
N ASN A 945 -2.52 -9.03 -13.54
CA ASN A 945 -2.19 -9.76 -14.75
C ASN A 945 -1.62 -8.82 -15.84
N ASN A 946 -2.35 -7.75 -16.17
CA ASN A 946 -1.82 -6.70 -17.03
C ASN A 946 -0.82 -5.81 -16.27
N TYR A 947 0.41 -5.76 -16.79
CA TYR A 947 1.55 -5.03 -16.24
C TYR A 947 1.29 -3.52 -16.03
N ARG A 948 0.40 -2.89 -16.81
CA ARG A 948 0.15 -1.44 -16.72
C ARG A 948 -1.17 -1.07 -16.06
N THR A 949 -1.87 -2.00 -15.43
CA THR A 949 -3.13 -1.73 -14.70
C THR A 949 -2.89 -0.81 -13.49
N PRO A 950 -3.38 0.45 -13.49
CA PRO A 950 -3.12 1.43 -12.42
C PRO A 950 -4.09 1.23 -11.25
N LYS A 951 -3.95 0.11 -10.54
CA LYS A 951 -4.72 -0.23 -9.34
C LYS A 951 -3.79 -0.48 -8.16
N PHE A 952 -4.34 -0.48 -6.95
CA PHE A 952 -3.61 -0.73 -5.72
C PHE A 952 -2.72 -1.98 -5.81
N ILE A 953 -1.47 -1.87 -5.39
CA ILE A 953 -0.49 -2.97 -5.34
C ILE A 953 0.17 -3.15 -3.97
N GLY A 954 -0.26 -2.39 -2.96
CA GLY A 954 0.46 -2.31 -1.68
C GLY A 954 1.80 -1.60 -1.81
N ASP A 955 2.70 -1.88 -0.88
CA ASP A 955 4.07 -1.38 -0.90
C ASP A 955 4.99 -2.19 -1.81
N MET A 956 6.11 -1.55 -2.17
CA MET A 956 7.09 -2.15 -3.03
C MET A 956 8.49 -1.58 -2.73
N PRO A 957 9.46 -2.41 -2.31
CA PRO A 957 9.34 -3.84 -2.00
C PRO A 957 8.36 -4.12 -0.84
N HIS A 958 7.54 -5.17 -0.96
CA HIS A 958 6.76 -5.72 0.15
C HIS A 958 7.58 -6.77 0.90
N THR A 959 8.19 -6.40 2.01
CA THR A 959 9.25 -7.20 2.66
C THR A 959 8.76 -8.43 3.40
N TRP A 960 7.47 -8.54 3.74
CA TRP A 960 6.90 -9.81 4.21
C TRP A 960 6.85 -10.87 3.09
N VAL A 961 6.54 -10.48 1.85
CA VAL A 961 6.63 -11.39 0.69
C VAL A 961 8.09 -11.79 0.47
N GLY A 962 9.00 -10.82 0.59
CA GLY A 962 10.44 -11.05 0.51
C GLY A 962 10.96 -12.05 1.55
N SER A 963 10.48 -11.94 2.81
CA SER A 963 10.87 -12.85 3.88
C SER A 963 10.27 -14.25 3.73
N ASP A 964 9.05 -14.38 3.23
CA ASP A 964 8.46 -15.66 2.84
C ASP A 964 9.32 -16.37 1.78
N PHE A 965 9.78 -15.63 0.76
CA PHE A 965 10.69 -16.17 -0.25
C PHE A 965 12.04 -16.59 0.36
N ILE A 966 12.66 -15.77 1.21
CA ILE A 966 13.93 -16.10 1.90
C ILE A 966 13.79 -17.39 2.71
N ASN A 967 12.73 -17.50 3.51
CA ASN A 967 12.45 -18.69 4.30
C ASN A 967 12.29 -19.93 3.41
N ALA A 968 11.49 -19.84 2.34
CA ALA A 968 11.27 -20.95 1.43
C ALA A 968 12.55 -21.40 0.70
N ILE A 969 13.37 -20.45 0.22
CA ILE A 969 14.64 -20.76 -0.44
C ILE A 969 15.63 -21.39 0.55
N ARG A 970 15.69 -20.92 1.80
CA ARG A 970 16.53 -21.58 2.82
C ARG A 970 16.11 -23.04 3.00
N THR A 971 14.81 -23.34 3.07
CA THR A 971 14.28 -24.70 3.24
C THR A 971 14.75 -25.67 2.14
N MET A 972 15.07 -25.18 0.93
CA MET A 972 15.68 -26.02 -0.12
C MET A 972 17.03 -26.60 0.31
N PHE A 973 17.82 -25.80 1.04
CA PHE A 973 19.17 -26.13 1.46
C PHE A 973 19.20 -26.79 2.83
N VAL A 974 18.45 -26.24 3.79
CA VAL A 974 18.43 -26.70 5.18
C VAL A 974 17.12 -26.33 5.89
N TYR A 975 16.59 -27.26 6.67
CA TYR A 975 15.56 -26.98 7.66
C TYR A 975 15.64 -27.92 8.86
N GLU A 976 15.07 -27.49 9.97
CA GLU A 976 14.99 -28.20 11.22
C GLU A 976 13.71 -29.04 11.27
N ASP A 977 13.84 -30.35 11.46
CA ASP A 977 12.71 -31.24 11.75
C ASP A 977 12.56 -31.31 13.27
N GLU A 978 11.70 -30.45 13.83
CA GLU A 978 11.50 -30.34 15.28
C GLU A 978 10.85 -31.58 15.91
N GLU A 979 10.00 -32.28 15.16
CA GLU A 979 9.34 -33.50 15.64
C GLU A 979 10.33 -34.66 15.75
N ASP A 980 11.15 -34.85 14.72
CA ASP A 980 12.18 -35.88 14.69
C ASP A 980 13.47 -35.46 15.38
N LYS A 981 13.67 -34.18 15.70
CA LYS A 981 14.91 -33.62 16.25
C LYS A 981 16.13 -33.91 15.36
N SER A 982 15.97 -33.69 14.06
CA SER A 982 17.05 -33.82 13.08
C SER A 982 17.21 -32.56 12.24
N LEU A 983 18.35 -32.44 11.57
CA LEU A 983 18.62 -31.39 10.60
C LEU A 983 18.53 -31.98 9.19
N VAL A 984 17.65 -31.45 8.34
CA VAL A 984 17.46 -31.93 6.98
C VAL A 984 18.28 -31.09 6.01
N LEU A 985 19.03 -31.74 5.12
CA LEU A 985 19.85 -31.08 4.10
C LEU A 985 19.42 -31.45 2.68
N GLY A 986 19.45 -30.46 1.79
CA GLY A 986 19.33 -30.65 0.34
C GLY A 986 17.95 -31.13 -0.15
N ALA A 987 16.87 -30.66 0.48
CA ALA A 987 15.52 -31.16 0.26
C ALA A 987 14.92 -30.83 -1.10
N ALA A 988 15.34 -29.73 -1.73
CA ALA A 988 14.79 -29.29 -3.01
C ALA A 988 15.85 -28.63 -3.89
N LEU A 989 17.08 -29.14 -3.87
CA LEU A 989 18.16 -28.63 -4.73
C LEU A 989 17.85 -28.95 -6.20
N TYR A 990 18.15 -28.02 -7.10
CA TYR A 990 17.96 -28.28 -8.52
C TYR A 990 18.98 -29.29 -9.05
N PRO A 991 18.57 -30.20 -9.95
CA PRO A 991 19.48 -31.13 -10.58
C PRO A 991 20.62 -30.45 -11.34
N ASP A 992 20.40 -29.32 -12.01
CA ASP A 992 21.45 -28.61 -12.75
C ASP A 992 22.50 -27.98 -11.83
N TRP A 993 22.17 -27.66 -10.57
CA TRP A 993 23.12 -27.18 -9.56
C TRP A 993 24.07 -28.30 -9.14
N ILE A 994 23.48 -29.44 -8.77
CA ILE A 994 24.22 -30.59 -8.27
C ILE A 994 25.05 -31.26 -9.38
N ASN A 995 24.53 -31.26 -10.62
CA ASN A 995 25.21 -31.84 -11.78
C ASN A 995 26.15 -30.86 -12.50
N SER A 996 26.31 -29.63 -12.01
CA SER A 996 27.23 -28.68 -12.62
C SER A 996 28.68 -29.17 -12.53
N GLU A 997 29.54 -28.73 -13.46
CA GLU A 997 30.94 -29.17 -13.52
C GLU A 997 31.71 -28.89 -12.22
N ASN A 998 31.46 -27.73 -11.59
CA ASN A 998 32.08 -27.32 -10.33
C ASN A 998 31.26 -27.72 -9.09
N GLY A 999 30.17 -28.47 -9.27
CA GLY A 999 29.24 -28.81 -8.20
C GLY A 999 28.55 -27.58 -7.60
N MET A 1000 28.17 -27.69 -6.33
CA MET A 1000 27.64 -26.56 -5.57
C MET A 1000 28.14 -26.59 -4.12
N SER A 1001 28.24 -25.41 -3.50
CA SER A 1001 28.37 -25.32 -2.04
C SER A 1001 27.56 -24.17 -1.45
N VAL A 1002 27.16 -24.36 -0.20
CA VAL A 1002 26.57 -23.34 0.66
C VAL A 1002 27.31 -23.34 1.99
N GLU A 1003 27.64 -22.15 2.48
CA GLU A 1003 28.48 -21.99 3.67
C GLU A 1003 27.84 -21.02 4.67
N ASN A 1004 28.10 -21.28 5.96
CA ASN A 1004 27.62 -20.51 7.10
C ASN A 1004 26.09 -20.36 7.10
N LEU A 1005 25.35 -21.45 6.88
CA LEU A 1005 23.90 -21.45 7.06
C LEU A 1005 23.59 -21.56 8.57
N PRO A 1006 23.00 -20.53 9.21
CA PRO A 1006 22.58 -20.62 10.59
C PRO A 1006 21.46 -21.65 10.75
N THR A 1007 21.50 -22.43 11.83
CA THR A 1007 20.45 -23.40 12.21
C THR A 1007 20.22 -23.32 13.72
N TYR A 1008 19.19 -24.01 14.22
CA TYR A 1008 18.97 -24.14 15.67
C TYR A 1008 20.13 -24.86 16.39
N TYR A 1009 21.04 -25.49 15.66
CA TYR A 1009 22.13 -26.29 16.20
C TYR A 1009 23.51 -25.67 15.96
N GLY A 1010 23.58 -24.46 15.40
CA GLY A 1010 24.81 -23.80 14.97
C GLY A 1010 24.88 -23.64 13.45
N GLU A 1011 26.06 -23.31 12.92
CA GLU A 1011 26.23 -23.06 11.49
C GLU A 1011 26.65 -24.33 10.75
N VAL A 1012 25.93 -24.66 9.68
CA VAL A 1012 26.25 -25.77 8.78
C VAL A 1012 26.74 -25.23 7.44
N SER A 1013 27.72 -25.92 6.87
CA SER A 1013 28.22 -25.72 5.52
C SER A 1013 28.30 -27.07 4.83
N TYR A 1014 27.99 -27.11 3.54
CA TYR A 1014 28.20 -28.32 2.77
C TYR A 1014 28.45 -28.06 1.28
N SER A 1015 29.13 -29.00 0.65
CA SER A 1015 29.32 -29.04 -0.80
C SER A 1015 28.85 -30.36 -1.38
N ILE A 1016 28.41 -30.32 -2.64
CA ILE A 1016 28.01 -31.49 -3.42
C ILE A 1016 28.77 -31.46 -4.75
N GLN A 1017 29.49 -32.54 -5.05
CA GLN A 1017 30.19 -32.72 -6.31
C GLN A 1017 29.82 -34.06 -6.93
N LYS A 1018 29.49 -34.04 -8.23
CA LYS A 1018 29.31 -35.26 -9.02
C LYS A 1018 30.61 -35.67 -9.71
N ASN A 1019 30.91 -36.96 -9.66
CA ASN A 1019 31.98 -37.62 -10.43
C ASN A 1019 31.42 -38.94 -10.99
N ASP A 1020 31.16 -38.99 -12.30
CA ASP A 1020 30.48 -40.11 -12.97
C ASP A 1020 29.13 -40.47 -12.29
N ASN A 1021 28.99 -41.71 -11.81
CA ASN A 1021 27.81 -42.21 -11.08
C ASN A 1021 27.92 -42.01 -9.56
N ARG A 1022 28.85 -41.18 -9.08
CA ARG A 1022 29.07 -40.94 -7.65
C ARG A 1022 28.84 -39.48 -7.31
N TYR A 1023 28.13 -39.24 -6.21
CA TYR A 1023 28.04 -37.92 -5.58
C TYR A 1023 28.85 -37.92 -4.29
N THR A 1024 29.67 -36.89 -4.10
CA THR A 1024 30.41 -36.67 -2.86
C THR A 1024 29.86 -35.44 -2.17
N LEU A 1025 29.35 -35.61 -0.96
CA LEU A 1025 28.94 -34.52 -0.07
C LEU A 1025 29.98 -34.36 1.04
N ALA A 1026 30.44 -33.13 1.25
CA ALA A 1026 31.24 -32.78 2.42
C ALA A 1026 30.40 -31.86 3.32
N ILE A 1027 30.16 -32.28 4.56
CA ILE A 1027 29.38 -31.54 5.57
C ILE A 1027 30.33 -31.13 6.69
N TYR A 1028 30.34 -29.84 7.01
CA TYR A 1028 31.24 -29.22 7.98
C TYR A 1028 30.58 -27.98 8.59
N GLY A 1029 31.26 -27.32 9.53
CA GLY A 1029 30.77 -26.12 10.22
C GLY A 1029 30.79 -26.25 11.73
N ASN A 1030 30.41 -25.19 12.43
CA ASN A 1030 30.28 -25.15 13.88
C ASN A 1030 28.85 -25.57 14.27
N LEU A 1031 28.57 -26.87 14.18
CA LEU A 1031 27.27 -27.47 14.41
C LEU A 1031 27.34 -28.48 15.55
N GLN A 1032 26.46 -28.33 16.55
CA GLN A 1032 26.19 -29.38 17.52
C GLN A 1032 25.25 -30.41 16.88
N LEU A 1033 25.67 -31.67 16.79
CA LEU A 1033 24.84 -32.68 16.14
C LEU A 1033 23.47 -32.82 16.84
N PRO A 1034 22.33 -32.78 16.09
CA PRO A 1034 21.01 -33.05 16.64
C PRO A 1034 20.91 -34.48 17.22
N GLU A 1035 19.91 -34.71 18.07
CA GLU A 1035 19.69 -36.02 18.73
C GLU A 1035 19.56 -37.16 17.71
N ASN A 1036 18.78 -36.93 16.64
CA ASN A 1036 18.63 -37.87 15.52
C ASN A 1036 19.54 -37.54 14.33
N GLY A 1037 20.59 -36.74 14.53
CA GLY A 1037 21.60 -36.45 13.52
C GLY A 1037 21.08 -35.61 12.33
N ILE A 1038 21.69 -35.83 11.16
CA ILE A 1038 21.42 -35.11 9.92
C ILE A 1038 20.77 -36.06 8.91
N LYS A 1039 19.69 -35.63 8.26
CA LYS A 1039 19.03 -36.34 7.15
C LYS A 1039 19.35 -35.65 5.83
N ILE A 1040 20.05 -36.33 4.93
CA ILE A 1040 20.27 -35.85 3.56
C ILE A 1040 19.11 -36.36 2.71
N LYS A 1041 18.35 -35.46 2.09
CA LYS A 1041 17.30 -35.86 1.14
C LYS A 1041 17.93 -36.35 -0.16
N ASN A 1042 17.38 -37.44 -0.71
CA ASN A 1042 17.87 -38.01 -1.95
C ASN A 1042 17.50 -37.13 -3.15
N PHE A 1043 18.47 -36.34 -3.61
CA PHE A 1043 18.34 -35.42 -4.73
C PHE A 1043 18.41 -36.09 -6.12
N ASN A 1044 18.48 -37.43 -6.22
CA ASN A 1044 18.56 -38.17 -7.49
C ASN A 1044 17.25 -38.90 -7.84
N GLY A 1045 16.12 -38.17 -7.80
CA GLY A 1045 14.81 -38.65 -8.26
C GLY A 1045 14.28 -39.86 -7.50
N ASN A 1046 14.53 -39.94 -6.19
CA ASN A 1046 14.21 -41.09 -5.34
C ASN A 1046 14.76 -42.44 -5.84
N LYS A 1047 15.82 -42.46 -6.66
CA LYS A 1047 16.50 -43.71 -7.03
C LYS A 1047 17.23 -44.25 -5.79
N LEU A 1048 17.04 -45.52 -5.43
CA LEU A 1048 17.75 -46.12 -4.30
C LEU A 1048 19.28 -46.13 -4.59
N PRO A 1049 20.13 -45.59 -3.70
CA PRO A 1049 21.58 -45.73 -3.82
C PRO A 1049 22.02 -47.21 -3.83
N SER A 1050 23.00 -47.56 -4.66
CA SER A 1050 23.57 -48.91 -4.63
C SER A 1050 24.57 -49.09 -3.48
N MET A 1051 25.19 -48.01 -3.02
CA MET A 1051 26.12 -47.98 -1.90
C MET A 1051 26.25 -46.56 -1.36
N VAL A 1052 26.24 -46.41 -0.04
CA VAL A 1052 26.54 -45.15 0.65
C VAL A 1052 27.69 -45.38 1.62
N LYS A 1053 28.71 -44.51 1.57
CA LYS A 1053 29.82 -44.48 2.52
C LYS A 1053 29.85 -43.17 3.29
N ILE A 1054 29.98 -43.23 4.61
CA ILE A 1054 30.21 -42.05 5.46
C ILE A 1054 31.62 -42.18 6.05
N ASN A 1055 32.47 -41.18 5.80
CA ASN A 1055 33.87 -41.17 6.26
C ASN A 1055 34.67 -42.43 5.86
N GLY A 1056 34.28 -43.08 4.75
CA GLY A 1056 34.92 -44.29 4.22
C GLY A 1056 34.25 -45.61 4.59
N GLU A 1057 33.36 -45.60 5.60
CA GLU A 1057 32.64 -46.79 6.06
C GLU A 1057 31.28 -46.92 5.35
N SER A 1058 30.97 -48.12 4.86
CA SER A 1058 29.65 -48.40 4.27
C SER A 1058 28.57 -48.42 5.35
N ILE A 1059 27.44 -47.77 5.07
CA ILE A 1059 26.28 -47.78 5.96
C ILE A 1059 25.11 -48.52 5.30
N GLU A 1060 24.16 -49.02 6.10
CA GLU A 1060 22.90 -49.61 5.62
C GLU A 1060 21.69 -48.69 5.88
N SER A 1061 21.87 -47.63 6.68
CA SER A 1061 20.84 -46.69 7.07
C SER A 1061 20.58 -45.61 6.00
N PHE A 1062 20.11 -46.05 4.84
CA PHE A 1062 19.64 -45.18 3.76
C PHE A 1062 18.42 -45.79 3.07
N THR A 1063 17.54 -44.94 2.58
CA THR A 1063 16.36 -45.33 1.81
C THR A 1063 16.45 -44.75 0.41
N ASN A 1064 15.39 -44.94 -0.37
CA ASN A 1064 15.26 -44.26 -1.65
C ASN A 1064 15.00 -42.75 -1.48
N SER A 1065 14.62 -42.26 -0.30
CA SER A 1065 14.29 -40.85 -0.05
C SER A 1065 15.30 -40.10 0.83
N GLU A 1066 16.05 -40.80 1.68
CA GLU A 1066 16.92 -40.16 2.68
C GLU A 1066 18.15 -40.98 3.07
N ILE A 1067 19.19 -40.28 3.51
CA ILE A 1067 20.44 -40.86 4.04
C ILE A 1067 20.70 -40.26 5.42
N GLN A 1068 20.85 -41.13 6.42
CA GLN A 1068 21.10 -40.73 7.80
C GLN A 1068 22.60 -40.54 8.07
N VAL A 1069 22.97 -39.40 8.63
CA VAL A 1069 24.34 -39.06 9.02
C VAL A 1069 24.39 -38.75 10.52
N LYS A 1070 25.29 -39.41 11.26
CA LYS A 1070 25.41 -39.28 12.73
C LYS A 1070 26.78 -38.76 13.19
N SER A 1071 27.49 -38.06 12.32
CA SER A 1071 28.82 -37.49 12.60
C SER A 1071 29.01 -36.17 11.86
N ILE A 1072 29.78 -35.25 12.44
CA ILE A 1072 30.26 -34.05 11.75
C ILE A 1072 31.73 -33.76 12.19
N PRO A 1073 32.65 -33.40 11.27
CA PRO A 1073 32.49 -33.33 9.82
C PRO A 1073 32.20 -34.71 9.21
N ALA A 1074 31.52 -34.72 8.07
CA ALA A 1074 31.18 -35.93 7.35
C ALA A 1074 31.48 -35.80 5.85
N LYS A 1075 32.16 -36.80 5.30
CA LYS A 1075 32.25 -37.02 3.86
C LYS A 1075 31.34 -38.18 3.47
N VAL A 1076 30.25 -37.87 2.79
CA VAL A 1076 29.26 -38.86 2.33
C VAL A 1076 29.48 -39.12 0.85
N VAL A 1077 29.73 -40.37 0.47
CA VAL A 1077 29.87 -40.80 -0.93
C VAL A 1077 28.69 -41.69 -1.28
N ILE A 1078 27.89 -41.25 -2.25
CA ILE A 1078 26.66 -41.91 -2.69
C ILE A 1078 26.90 -42.44 -4.11
N THR A 1079 26.69 -43.74 -4.32
CA THR A 1079 26.82 -44.40 -5.64
C THR A 1079 25.44 -44.85 -6.12
N TYR A 1080 25.13 -44.60 -7.39
CA TYR A 1080 23.84 -44.93 -8.02
C TYR A 1080 23.97 -45.87 -9.22
#